data_AF-A0A7J9MAX2-F1
#
_entry.id   AF-A0A7J9MAX2-F1
#
_cell.length_a   1.000
_cell.length_b   1.000
_cell.length_c   1.000
_cell.angle_alpha   90.00
_cell.angle_beta   90.00
_cell.angle_gamma   90.00
#
_symmetry.space_group_name_H-M   'P 1'
#
loop_
_entity.id
_entity.type
_entity.pdbx_description
1 polymer ?
#
loop_
_entity_poly.entity_id
_entity_poly.type
_entity_poly.pdbx_seq_one_letter_code
_entity_poly.pdbx_strand_id
1 'polypeptide(L)'
;MEGGLTHDAIKIGKNVTIVCINNSFKKIPAKSIWLSGNPLVSPTTLLMFQLSSISTVSLLINVCFKPLGQSSLVSQIFGGMIFGPSILGRSQDVADTVFPIHSRAIIDVFSGFGIMFFFFEVGVKIDPYLMVCPGRMAAVIGASAFIITTGLSIGLAVFLKTSVTMSTSLQNSLILVASSQSLTAFPVISTLLDELKIINTDVGRIALSSSMFSFLIGFSTISILFSIKQANSHHIYSFLPPFLSVVAFVATNFLILRPKLKKMFTQAMGPTCIDEKTIAFIFILVMVSAFISEVIGQHYIFGPLLLGLAVPDGPPLGAAISSKLASLGLAFFYPAYCAVTGLQTNVFDVDLETYYIIGIIIIFTFVVKLIAVILPALCFNFPIKEAVVLALILNARGIVELTFVNLWKDGKQIGNQSFTLVTVSVLVVTAIITPLVRMLYDPEKQCVSEKRSTIHHSNSSLEVRILVCIHNPENIPTMMNILEVTHASEMNPVAVTAMVLIELEGRSTPVLVRTDKYRGETPLLAHQVLNSLIQYEARNEGCTTAQSYTSMSQFQTMHDDICRIAIDKRANILILPFHKKWAISGKIESTSSPIQNLNINVLNKAPCSVGILIDRGILTGFKSVRTSKLKFHVAVLFLSGSDDLEALAYSFRMGKHERVHLTIIRLLVSGDENSKDIKFDNNVIHEYRQANKENDRITYEERVLTDGLCLSSYMSSNLEHYNLILVGKTHQDSPLLQGLGEWNECPELGVMGDMLASPYLKTKASVLVIQQHELRGKLLSKNMRFLRSKSSSMYPELPTKIICQGVKTDSFYISVDGSRHSY
;
A
#
# COMPACT_ATOMS: atom_id res chain seq x y z
N MET A 1 -59.03 24.34 -15.09
CA MET A 1 -58.81 23.64 -16.37
C MET A 1 -58.20 24.64 -17.33
N GLU A 2 -57.36 24.18 -18.27
CA GLU A 2 -56.41 24.95 -19.12
C GLU A 2 -55.04 25.23 -18.49
N GLY A 3 -54.25 24.16 -18.33
CA GLY A 3 -52.80 24.26 -18.22
C GLY A 3 -52.21 24.42 -19.62
N GLY A 4 -51.56 25.55 -19.90
CA GLY A 4 -50.95 25.87 -21.19
C GLY A 4 -49.87 24.86 -21.58
N LEU A 5 -50.19 23.99 -22.53
CA LEU A 5 -49.23 23.21 -23.30
C LEU A 5 -48.59 24.15 -24.33
N THR A 6 -47.28 24.35 -24.27
CA THR A 6 -46.53 25.00 -25.34
C THR A 6 -46.01 23.92 -26.28
N HIS A 7 -46.37 24.02 -27.56
CA HIS A 7 -45.97 23.08 -28.60
C HIS A 7 -44.64 23.50 -29.21
N ASP A 8 -43.57 22.75 -28.94
CA ASP A 8 -42.34 22.84 -29.73
C ASP A 8 -42.35 21.73 -30.79
N ALA A 9 -42.44 22.14 -32.06
CA ALA A 9 -42.40 21.23 -33.20
C ALA A 9 -40.96 21.08 -33.68
N ILE A 10 -40.40 19.86 -33.58
CA ILE A 10 -39.08 19.56 -34.14
C ILE A 10 -39.29 18.94 -35.51
N LYS A 11 -38.85 19.64 -36.56
CA LYS A 11 -38.99 19.19 -37.95
C LYS A 11 -37.82 18.27 -38.32
N ILE A 12 -38.06 16.95 -38.33
CA ILE A 12 -37.09 15.95 -38.81
C ILE A 12 -37.66 15.36 -40.11
N GLY A 13 -37.33 15.97 -41.26
CA GLY A 13 -37.84 15.56 -42.57
C GLY A 13 -39.34 15.87 -42.80
N LYS A 14 -40.01 15.07 -43.64
CA LYS A 14 -41.43 15.24 -44.02
C LYS A 14 -42.44 14.89 -42.90
N ASN A 15 -41.99 14.31 -41.78
CA ASN A 15 -42.85 13.97 -40.65
C ASN A 15 -42.56 14.92 -39.46
N VAL A 16 -43.57 15.70 -39.06
CA VAL A 16 -43.51 16.56 -37.88
C VAL A 16 -43.78 15.69 -36.65
N THR A 17 -42.81 15.59 -35.74
CA THR A 17 -43.02 15.01 -34.41
C THR A 17 -43.28 16.15 -33.43
N ILE A 18 -44.47 16.17 -32.84
CA ILE A 18 -44.87 17.17 -31.84
C ILE A 18 -44.49 16.60 -30.47
N VAL A 19 -43.54 17.25 -29.78
CA VAL A 19 -43.18 16.89 -28.41
C VAL A 19 -43.97 17.80 -27.47
N CYS A 20 -44.94 17.23 -26.76
CA CYS A 20 -45.71 17.95 -25.76
C CYS A 20 -44.91 18.01 -24.45
N ILE A 21 -44.31 19.16 -24.15
CA ILE A 21 -43.67 19.41 -22.86
C ILE A 21 -44.71 20.03 -21.93
N ASN A 22 -45.08 19.29 -20.88
CA ASN A 22 -46.02 19.78 -19.89
C ASN A 22 -45.34 20.85 -19.00
N ASN A 23 -45.56 22.13 -19.32
CA ASN A 23 -45.00 23.27 -18.58
C ASN A 23 -45.57 23.43 -17.15
N SER A 24 -46.48 22.55 -16.72
CA SER A 24 -46.99 22.50 -15.34
C SER A 24 -45.88 22.31 -14.29
N PHE A 25 -44.78 21.64 -14.65
CA PHE A 25 -43.65 21.39 -13.72
C PHE A 25 -42.87 22.66 -13.33
N LYS A 26 -42.92 23.74 -14.12
CA LYS A 26 -42.31 25.03 -13.76
C LYS A 26 -43.13 25.81 -12.72
N LYS A 27 -44.39 25.43 -12.47
CA LYS A 27 -45.36 26.21 -11.67
C LYS A 27 -45.94 25.49 -10.45
N ILE A 28 -45.61 24.21 -10.19
CA ILE A 28 -46.06 23.54 -8.98
C ILE A 28 -44.96 23.74 -7.92
N PRO A 29 -45.07 24.70 -6.98
CA PRO A 29 -44.22 24.64 -5.79
C PRO A 29 -44.48 23.27 -5.16
N ALA A 30 -43.41 22.53 -4.86
CA ALA A 30 -43.50 21.26 -4.15
C ALA A 30 -44.30 21.50 -2.87
N LYS A 31 -45.60 21.18 -2.89
CA LYS A 31 -46.44 21.30 -1.70
C LYS A 31 -45.87 20.32 -0.69
N SER A 32 -45.57 20.80 0.51
CA SER A 32 -45.05 19.95 1.57
C SER A 32 -46.07 18.85 1.90
N ILE A 33 -45.63 17.81 2.61
CA ILE A 33 -46.53 16.76 3.12
C ILE A 33 -47.69 17.37 3.93
N TRP A 34 -47.43 18.46 4.64
CA TRP A 34 -48.40 19.25 5.40
C TRP A 34 -49.45 19.99 4.55
N LEU A 35 -49.17 20.16 3.25
CA LEU A 35 -50.06 20.75 2.25
C LEU A 35 -50.65 19.68 1.32
N SER A 36 -50.64 18.40 1.74
CA SER A 36 -51.13 17.24 0.96
C SER A 36 -50.42 17.07 -0.39
N GLY A 37 -49.18 17.54 -0.51
CA GLY A 37 -48.36 17.37 -1.71
C GLY A 37 -47.40 16.19 -1.61
N ASN A 38 -47.03 15.63 -2.76
CA ASN A 38 -45.96 14.64 -2.83
C ASN A 38 -44.62 15.34 -3.14
N PRO A 39 -43.65 15.33 -2.22
CA PRO A 39 -42.35 15.97 -2.42
C PRO A 39 -41.53 15.32 -3.56
N LEU A 40 -41.81 14.06 -3.90
CA LEU A 40 -41.15 13.31 -4.98
C LEU A 40 -41.54 13.79 -6.39
N VAL A 41 -42.55 14.67 -6.51
CA VAL A 41 -42.90 15.30 -7.79
C VAL A 41 -41.84 16.31 -8.22
N SER A 42 -41.11 16.90 -7.26
CA SER A 42 -40.00 17.80 -7.57
C SER A 42 -38.78 17.00 -8.04
N PRO A 43 -38.19 17.30 -9.22
CA PRO A 43 -37.05 16.56 -9.75
C PRO A 43 -35.83 16.62 -8.81
N THR A 44 -35.62 17.74 -8.13
CA THR A 44 -34.50 17.90 -7.18
C THR A 44 -34.69 17.07 -5.92
N THR A 45 -35.89 17.08 -5.34
CA THR A 45 -36.19 16.31 -4.12
C THR A 45 -36.18 14.81 -4.40
N LEU A 46 -36.69 14.41 -5.56
CA LEU A 46 -36.61 13.03 -6.04
C LEU A 46 -35.16 12.57 -6.22
N LEU A 47 -34.29 13.40 -6.85
CA LEU A 47 -32.88 13.07 -7.00
C LEU A 47 -32.18 12.89 -5.63
N MET A 48 -32.43 13.78 -4.68
CA MET A 48 -31.89 13.66 -3.31
C MET A 48 -32.36 12.36 -2.64
N PHE A 49 -33.62 12.00 -2.79
CA PHE A 49 -34.17 10.75 -2.28
C PHE A 49 -33.54 9.51 -2.96
N GLN A 50 -33.41 9.52 -4.29
CA GLN A 50 -32.79 8.45 -5.06
C GLN A 50 -31.34 8.22 -4.64
N LEU A 51 -30.52 9.29 -4.61
CA LEU A 51 -29.10 9.20 -4.27
C LEU A 51 -28.89 8.77 -2.81
N SER A 52 -29.68 9.29 -1.86
CA SER A 52 -29.60 8.89 -0.45
C SER A 52 -30.02 7.44 -0.24
N SER A 53 -31.10 6.99 -0.89
CA SER A 53 -31.58 5.61 -0.80
C SER A 53 -30.59 4.62 -1.39
N ILE A 54 -30.09 4.88 -2.60
CA ILE A 54 -29.09 4.07 -3.28
C ILE A 54 -27.80 3.97 -2.44
N SER A 55 -27.31 5.10 -1.92
CA SER A 55 -26.07 5.13 -1.13
C SER A 55 -26.22 4.37 0.17
N THR A 56 -27.35 4.53 0.87
CA THR A 56 -27.62 3.83 2.14
C THR A 56 -27.65 2.33 1.94
N VAL A 57 -28.38 1.84 0.93
CA VAL A 57 -28.45 0.41 0.62
C VAL A 57 -27.09 -0.14 0.21
N SER A 58 -26.35 0.58 -0.63
CA SER A 58 -25.00 0.18 -1.05
C SER A 58 -24.03 0.08 0.13
N LEU A 59 -24.10 1.02 1.09
CA LEU A 59 -23.31 1.00 2.31
C LEU A 59 -23.66 -0.20 3.21
N LEU A 60 -24.95 -0.48 3.40
CA LEU A 60 -25.40 -1.63 4.18
C LEU A 60 -24.92 -2.96 3.57
N ILE A 61 -25.03 -3.11 2.25
CA ILE A 61 -24.53 -4.30 1.55
C ILE A 61 -23.01 -4.39 1.69
N ASN A 62 -22.30 -3.26 1.58
CA ASN A 62 -20.86 -3.24 1.75
C ASN A 62 -20.43 -3.70 3.16
N VAL A 63 -21.16 -3.29 4.21
CA VAL A 63 -20.92 -3.78 5.57
C VAL A 63 -21.14 -5.30 5.66
N CYS A 64 -22.16 -5.83 4.99
CA CYS A 64 -22.44 -7.27 4.94
C CYS A 64 -21.41 -8.08 4.13
N PHE A 65 -20.86 -7.49 3.06
CA PHE A 65 -19.94 -8.16 2.13
C PHE A 65 -18.47 -7.99 2.52
N LYS A 66 -18.12 -7.00 3.34
CA LYS A 66 -16.76 -6.77 3.85
C LYS A 66 -16.17 -7.99 4.59
N PRO A 67 -16.90 -8.72 5.44
CA PRO A 67 -16.42 -9.96 6.06
C PRO A 67 -16.08 -11.06 5.04
N LEU A 68 -16.77 -11.08 3.89
CA LEU A 68 -16.52 -12.03 2.80
C LEU A 68 -15.32 -11.66 1.93
N GLY A 69 -14.65 -10.53 2.21
CA GLY A 69 -13.50 -10.05 1.44
C GLY A 69 -13.86 -9.58 0.04
N GLN A 70 -15.11 -9.14 -0.17
CA GLN A 70 -15.59 -8.63 -1.47
C GLN A 70 -15.22 -7.15 -1.65
N SER A 71 -14.95 -6.75 -2.90
CA SER A 71 -14.66 -5.35 -3.25
C SER A 71 -15.91 -4.48 -3.13
N SER A 72 -15.73 -3.21 -2.75
CA SER A 72 -16.84 -2.25 -2.61
C SER A 72 -17.62 -2.04 -3.91
N LEU A 73 -16.99 -2.25 -5.07
CA LEU A 73 -17.63 -2.16 -6.38
C LEU A 73 -18.80 -3.14 -6.52
N VAL A 74 -18.63 -4.38 -6.03
CA VAL A 74 -19.68 -5.41 -6.08
C VAL A 74 -20.89 -4.96 -5.28
N SER A 75 -20.66 -4.42 -4.08
CA SER A 75 -21.71 -3.93 -3.18
C SER A 75 -22.51 -2.76 -3.78
N GLN A 76 -21.84 -1.83 -4.47
CA GLN A 76 -22.47 -0.65 -5.07
C GLN A 76 -23.36 -1.00 -6.27
N ILE A 77 -22.86 -1.84 -7.18
CA ILE A 77 -23.65 -2.28 -8.34
C ILE A 77 -24.82 -3.14 -7.88
N PHE A 78 -24.59 -4.07 -6.94
CA PHE A 78 -25.64 -4.91 -6.38
C PHE A 78 -26.71 -4.08 -5.66
N GLY A 79 -26.32 -3.03 -4.93
CA GLY A 79 -27.24 -2.05 -4.36
C GLY A 79 -28.11 -1.35 -5.41
N GLY A 80 -27.54 -1.02 -6.56
CA GLY A 80 -28.30 -0.53 -7.73
C GLY A 80 -29.27 -1.56 -8.30
N MET A 81 -28.85 -2.82 -8.44
CA MET A 81 -29.68 -3.91 -8.95
C MET A 81 -30.91 -4.18 -8.07
N ILE A 82 -30.79 -3.97 -6.75
CA ILE A 82 -31.92 -4.09 -5.81
C ILE A 82 -33.03 -3.09 -6.13
N PHE A 83 -32.67 -1.85 -6.47
CA PHE A 83 -33.63 -0.85 -6.93
C PHE A 83 -34.05 -1.02 -8.40
N GLY A 84 -33.30 -1.82 -9.16
CA GLY A 84 -33.56 -2.11 -10.57
C GLY A 84 -34.79 -3.00 -10.81
N PRO A 85 -35.15 -3.20 -12.08
CA PRO A 85 -36.30 -4.03 -12.50
C PRO A 85 -36.15 -5.49 -12.08
N SER A 86 -34.94 -5.92 -11.71
CA SER A 86 -34.68 -7.26 -11.21
C SER A 86 -35.33 -7.53 -9.83
N ILE A 87 -35.47 -6.53 -8.95
CA ILE A 87 -35.99 -6.75 -7.58
C ILE A 87 -37.13 -5.77 -7.25
N LEU A 88 -36.84 -4.59 -6.68
CA LEU A 88 -37.87 -3.65 -6.23
C LEU A 88 -38.56 -2.95 -7.40
N GLY A 89 -37.81 -2.64 -8.47
CA GLY A 89 -38.33 -2.04 -9.69
C GLY A 89 -39.23 -2.96 -10.53
N ARG A 90 -39.47 -4.20 -10.09
CA ARG A 90 -40.46 -5.11 -10.69
C ARG A 90 -41.90 -4.63 -10.42
N SER A 91 -42.11 -3.96 -9.29
CA SER A 91 -43.38 -3.28 -9.02
C SER A 91 -43.45 -1.99 -9.84
N GLN A 92 -44.44 -1.88 -10.72
CA GLN A 92 -44.67 -0.69 -11.56
C GLN A 92 -44.87 0.56 -10.69
N ASP A 93 -45.59 0.44 -9.56
CA ASP A 93 -45.80 1.54 -8.63
C ASP A 93 -44.48 2.09 -8.07
N VAL A 94 -43.53 1.21 -7.73
CA VAL A 94 -42.22 1.60 -7.20
C VAL A 94 -41.35 2.19 -8.30
N ALA A 95 -41.35 1.58 -9.49
CA ALA A 95 -40.58 2.06 -10.63
C ALA A 95 -41.04 3.46 -11.08
N ASP A 96 -42.35 3.69 -11.18
CA ASP A 96 -42.91 4.95 -11.65
C ASP A 96 -42.85 6.06 -10.60
N THR A 97 -42.94 5.71 -9.30
CA THR A 97 -42.86 6.68 -8.21
C THR A 97 -41.42 7.07 -7.89
N VAL A 98 -40.50 6.10 -7.84
CA VAL A 98 -39.12 6.31 -7.36
C VAL A 98 -38.13 6.53 -8.50
N PHE A 99 -38.31 5.91 -9.67
CA PHE A 99 -37.39 6.04 -10.82
C PHE A 99 -38.11 6.33 -12.15
N PRO A 100 -38.93 7.39 -12.24
CA PRO A 100 -39.61 7.77 -13.47
C PRO A 100 -38.61 8.13 -14.57
N ILE A 101 -39.00 7.92 -15.84
CA ILE A 101 -38.17 8.11 -17.04
C ILE A 101 -37.50 9.50 -17.06
N HIS A 102 -38.21 10.55 -16.65
CA HIS A 102 -37.67 11.92 -16.62
C HIS A 102 -36.56 12.12 -15.59
N SER A 103 -36.61 11.41 -14.44
CA SER A 103 -35.58 11.48 -13.41
C SER A 103 -34.31 10.72 -13.81
N ARG A 104 -34.43 9.71 -14.69
CA ARG A 104 -33.30 8.90 -15.16
C ARG A 104 -32.27 9.75 -15.90
N ALA A 105 -32.70 10.66 -16.76
CA ALA A 105 -31.77 11.57 -17.42
C ALA A 105 -30.98 12.44 -16.42
N ILE A 106 -31.60 12.84 -15.30
CA ILE A 106 -30.95 13.68 -14.27
C ILE A 106 -29.92 12.86 -13.48
N ILE A 107 -30.27 11.64 -13.08
CA ILE A 107 -29.32 10.76 -12.35
C ILE A 107 -28.17 10.31 -13.24
N ASP A 108 -28.41 10.11 -14.55
CA ASP A 108 -27.37 9.80 -15.53
C ASP A 108 -26.38 10.97 -15.68
N VAL A 109 -26.86 12.21 -15.76
CA VAL A 109 -25.99 13.41 -15.81
C VAL A 109 -25.16 13.53 -14.52
N PHE A 110 -25.80 13.37 -13.35
CA PHE A 110 -25.11 13.49 -12.06
C PHE A 110 -24.06 12.40 -11.86
N SER A 111 -24.37 11.16 -12.23
CA SER A 111 -23.43 10.04 -12.19
C SER A 111 -22.33 10.15 -13.25
N GLY A 112 -22.60 10.80 -14.38
CA GLY A 112 -21.62 11.16 -15.41
C GLY A 112 -20.47 12.02 -14.89
N PHE A 113 -20.74 12.99 -14.01
CA PHE A 113 -19.68 13.74 -13.32
C PHE A 113 -18.78 12.83 -12.46
N GLY A 114 -19.36 11.80 -11.83
CA GLY A 114 -18.61 10.82 -11.05
C GLY A 114 -17.61 10.04 -11.86
N ILE A 115 -18.04 9.49 -12.99
CA ILE A 115 -17.14 8.73 -13.86
C ILE A 115 -16.10 9.65 -14.52
N MET A 116 -16.47 10.90 -14.84
CA MET A 116 -15.55 11.90 -15.37
C MET A 116 -14.39 12.20 -14.38
N PHE A 117 -14.70 12.50 -13.11
CA PHE A 117 -13.68 12.73 -12.09
C PHE A 117 -12.89 11.48 -11.75
N PHE A 118 -13.53 10.30 -11.76
CA PHE A 118 -12.84 9.02 -11.58
C PHE A 118 -11.75 8.81 -12.63
N PHE A 119 -12.05 9.00 -13.92
CA PHE A 119 -11.05 8.84 -14.98
C PHE A 119 -9.96 9.92 -14.95
N PHE A 120 -10.29 11.14 -14.53
CA PHE A 120 -9.27 12.15 -14.27
C PHE A 120 -8.30 11.70 -13.16
N GLU A 121 -8.82 11.23 -12.02
CA GLU A 121 -7.99 10.74 -10.92
C GLU A 121 -7.15 9.53 -11.33
N VAL A 122 -7.72 8.61 -12.10
CA VAL A 122 -6.99 7.50 -12.72
C VAL A 122 -5.80 8.03 -13.53
N GLY A 123 -6.01 9.04 -14.37
CA GLY A 123 -4.93 9.66 -15.14
C GLY A 123 -3.83 10.25 -14.25
N VAL A 124 -4.21 10.96 -13.17
CA VAL A 124 -3.25 11.55 -12.21
C VAL A 124 -2.41 10.48 -11.49
N LYS A 125 -2.99 9.31 -11.22
CA LYS A 125 -2.34 8.20 -10.50
C LYS A 125 -1.41 7.35 -11.36
N ILE A 126 -1.49 7.43 -12.70
CA ILE A 126 -0.69 6.65 -13.64
C ILE A 126 0.62 7.38 -13.94
N ASP A 127 1.75 6.67 -13.88
CA ASP A 127 3.01 7.17 -14.42
C ASP A 127 3.03 6.97 -15.96
N PRO A 128 2.94 8.05 -16.76
CA PRO A 128 2.90 7.94 -18.21
C PRO A 128 4.20 7.38 -18.81
N TYR A 129 5.35 7.50 -18.13
CA TYR A 129 6.60 6.90 -18.59
C TYR A 129 6.54 5.38 -18.48
N LEU A 130 6.10 4.86 -17.31
CA LEU A 130 5.96 3.42 -17.09
C LEU A 130 4.89 2.81 -18.01
N MET A 131 3.86 3.58 -18.36
CA MET A 131 2.80 3.18 -19.27
C MET A 131 3.29 3.00 -20.72
N VAL A 132 4.17 3.87 -21.21
CA VAL A 132 4.69 3.81 -22.60
C VAL A 132 5.93 2.92 -22.72
N CYS A 133 6.78 2.91 -21.69
CA CYS A 133 8.04 2.18 -21.66
C CYS A 133 8.06 1.16 -20.50
N PRO A 134 7.16 0.16 -20.49
CA PRO A 134 7.17 -0.88 -19.47
C PRO A 134 8.42 -1.76 -19.61
N GLY A 135 8.81 -2.43 -18.52
CA GLY A 135 9.86 -3.45 -18.55
C GLY A 135 9.51 -4.57 -19.55
N ARG A 136 10.52 -5.16 -20.20
CA ARG A 136 10.35 -6.15 -21.27
C ARG A 136 9.34 -7.26 -20.92
N MET A 137 9.41 -7.79 -19.71
CA MET A 137 8.50 -8.83 -19.23
C MET A 137 7.04 -8.33 -19.16
N ALA A 138 6.82 -7.17 -18.52
CA ALA A 138 5.49 -6.57 -18.40
C ALA A 138 4.91 -6.17 -19.77
N ALA A 139 5.76 -5.72 -20.70
CA ALA A 139 5.37 -5.40 -22.07
C ALA A 139 4.83 -6.64 -22.81
N VAL A 140 5.56 -7.75 -22.75
CA VAL A 140 5.15 -9.00 -23.40
C VAL A 140 3.87 -9.55 -22.79
N ILE A 141 3.76 -9.56 -21.45
CA ILE A 141 2.54 -10.05 -20.77
C ILE A 141 1.34 -9.14 -21.07
N GLY A 142 1.50 -7.82 -21.00
CA GLY A 142 0.43 -6.87 -21.28
C GLY A 142 -0.05 -6.92 -22.74
N ALA A 143 0.89 -7.01 -23.70
CA ALA A 143 0.58 -7.13 -25.13
C ALA A 143 -0.09 -8.46 -25.45
N SER A 144 0.45 -9.57 -24.97
CA SER A 144 -0.14 -10.91 -25.20
C SER A 144 -1.54 -11.01 -24.60
N ALA A 145 -1.74 -10.52 -23.37
CA ALA A 145 -3.04 -10.49 -22.70
C ALA A 145 -4.10 -9.74 -23.50
N PHE A 146 -3.74 -8.67 -24.23
CA PHE A 146 -4.69 -7.92 -25.05
C PHE A 146 -4.82 -8.52 -26.46
N ILE A 147 -3.71 -8.67 -27.19
CA ILE A 147 -3.70 -9.03 -28.62
C ILE A 147 -4.23 -10.46 -28.85
N ILE A 148 -3.72 -11.44 -28.09
CA ILE A 148 -4.12 -12.85 -28.25
C ILE A 148 -5.59 -13.01 -27.88
N THR A 149 -5.98 -12.44 -26.73
CA THR A 149 -7.36 -12.49 -26.24
C THR A 149 -8.33 -11.83 -27.21
N THR A 150 -8.00 -10.64 -27.72
CA THR A 150 -8.83 -9.93 -28.70
C THR A 150 -8.95 -10.72 -30.01
N GLY A 151 -7.84 -11.22 -30.55
CA GLY A 151 -7.83 -11.97 -31.80
C GLY A 151 -8.67 -13.25 -31.73
N LEU A 152 -8.48 -14.05 -30.67
CA LEU A 152 -9.22 -15.31 -30.50
C LEU A 152 -10.68 -15.10 -30.12
N SER A 153 -11.01 -14.12 -29.27
CA SER A 153 -12.39 -13.83 -28.88
C SER A 153 -13.21 -13.27 -30.05
N ILE A 154 -12.63 -12.37 -30.87
CA ILE A 154 -13.28 -11.90 -32.09
C ILE A 154 -13.42 -13.03 -33.10
N GLY A 155 -12.39 -13.89 -33.25
CA GLY A 155 -12.46 -15.08 -34.09
C GLY A 155 -13.64 -15.98 -33.73
N LEU A 156 -13.82 -16.26 -32.43
CA LEU A 156 -14.98 -17.03 -31.95
C LEU A 156 -16.31 -16.29 -32.19
N ALA A 157 -16.37 -14.98 -31.97
CA ALA A 157 -17.58 -14.20 -32.20
C ALA A 157 -18.00 -14.22 -33.68
N VAL A 158 -17.04 -14.10 -34.60
CA VAL A 158 -17.28 -14.21 -36.05
C VAL A 158 -17.73 -15.63 -36.43
N PHE A 159 -17.09 -16.65 -35.87
CA PHE A 159 -17.47 -18.05 -36.09
C PHE A 159 -18.89 -18.35 -35.60
N LEU A 160 -19.28 -17.87 -34.42
CA LEU A 160 -20.63 -18.03 -33.88
C LEU A 160 -21.66 -17.27 -34.72
N LYS A 161 -21.30 -16.08 -35.21
CA LYS A 161 -22.15 -15.28 -36.10
C LYS A 161 -22.44 -15.98 -37.43
N THR A 162 -21.49 -16.75 -37.98
CA THR A 162 -21.70 -17.52 -39.22
C THR A 162 -22.33 -18.89 -38.99
N SER A 163 -22.07 -19.53 -37.85
CA SER A 163 -22.49 -20.92 -37.60
C SER A 163 -23.87 -21.07 -36.97
N VAL A 164 -24.37 -20.04 -36.28
CA VAL A 164 -25.63 -20.13 -35.53
C VAL A 164 -26.59 -19.01 -35.95
N THR A 165 -27.85 -19.36 -36.17
CA THR A 165 -28.92 -18.41 -36.49
C THR A 165 -29.31 -17.64 -35.23
N MET A 166 -29.22 -16.30 -35.28
CA MET A 166 -29.31 -15.42 -34.12
C MET A 166 -30.16 -14.19 -34.44
N SER A 167 -30.73 -13.55 -33.42
CA SER A 167 -31.36 -12.23 -33.58
C SER A 167 -30.34 -11.16 -34.03
N THR A 168 -30.77 -10.19 -34.83
CA THR A 168 -29.88 -9.14 -35.39
C THR A 168 -29.23 -8.28 -34.30
N SER A 169 -29.93 -8.03 -33.20
CA SER A 169 -29.41 -7.29 -32.04
C SER A 169 -28.28 -8.06 -31.35
N LEU A 170 -28.42 -9.38 -31.21
CA LEU A 170 -27.39 -10.24 -30.64
C LEU A 170 -26.18 -10.32 -31.58
N GLN A 171 -26.39 -10.48 -32.88
CA GLN A 171 -25.30 -10.54 -33.87
C GLN A 171 -24.40 -9.29 -33.86
N ASN A 172 -24.99 -8.11 -33.72
CA ASN A 172 -24.24 -6.85 -33.63
C ASN A 172 -23.53 -6.69 -32.29
N SER A 173 -24.11 -7.25 -31.22
CA SER A 173 -23.54 -7.23 -29.87
C SER A 173 -22.31 -8.13 -29.72
N LEU A 174 -22.25 -9.29 -30.40
CA LEU A 174 -21.23 -10.34 -30.18
C LEU A 174 -19.78 -9.82 -30.24
N ILE A 175 -19.45 -9.06 -31.29
CA ILE A 175 -18.08 -8.55 -31.50
C ILE A 175 -17.72 -7.52 -30.43
N LEU A 176 -18.67 -6.69 -30.00
CA LEU A 176 -18.48 -5.70 -28.94
C LEU A 176 -18.34 -6.38 -27.57
N VAL A 177 -19.15 -7.41 -27.30
CA VAL A 177 -19.00 -8.22 -26.08
C VAL A 177 -17.62 -8.86 -26.05
N ALA A 178 -17.19 -9.55 -27.11
CA ALA A 178 -15.86 -10.16 -27.19
C ALA A 178 -14.72 -9.13 -27.00
N SER A 179 -14.84 -7.93 -27.60
CA SER A 179 -13.83 -6.89 -27.46
C SER A 179 -13.79 -6.29 -26.05
N SER A 180 -14.93 -6.06 -25.39
CA SER A 180 -14.94 -5.62 -23.97
C SER A 180 -14.26 -6.63 -23.06
N GLN A 181 -14.49 -7.92 -23.29
CA GLN A 181 -13.86 -8.97 -22.50
C GLN A 181 -12.33 -9.00 -22.67
N SER A 182 -11.76 -8.38 -23.70
CA SER A 182 -10.30 -8.36 -23.86
C SER A 182 -9.62 -7.20 -23.10
N LEU A 183 -10.39 -6.21 -22.65
CA LEU A 183 -9.85 -5.04 -21.94
C LEU A 183 -9.32 -5.42 -20.56
N THR A 184 -8.16 -4.84 -20.21
CA THR A 184 -7.60 -4.92 -18.86
C THR A 184 -7.44 -3.51 -18.36
N ALA A 185 -8.17 -3.17 -17.30
CA ALA A 185 -8.20 -1.82 -16.78
C ALA A 185 -7.24 -1.67 -15.60
N PHE A 186 -6.17 -0.91 -15.79
CA PHE A 186 -5.22 -0.59 -14.73
C PHE A 186 -5.87 -0.17 -13.39
N PRO A 187 -6.89 0.71 -13.36
CA PRO A 187 -7.51 1.14 -12.10
C PRO A 187 -8.07 -0.02 -11.28
N VAL A 188 -8.73 -0.96 -11.95
CA VAL A 188 -9.36 -2.13 -11.33
C VAL A 188 -8.30 -3.06 -10.75
N ILE A 189 -7.21 -3.27 -11.49
CA ILE A 189 -6.08 -4.08 -11.04
C ILE A 189 -5.39 -3.43 -9.85
N SER A 190 -5.18 -2.11 -9.91
CA SER A 190 -4.56 -1.36 -8.82
C SER A 190 -5.39 -1.41 -7.55
N THR A 191 -6.72 -1.23 -7.64
CA THR A 191 -7.61 -1.34 -6.47
C THR A 191 -7.63 -2.76 -5.91
N LEU A 192 -7.64 -3.78 -6.77
CA LEU A 192 -7.61 -5.18 -6.33
C LEU A 192 -6.32 -5.52 -5.57
N LEU A 193 -5.17 -5.08 -6.09
CA LEU A 193 -3.86 -5.33 -5.45
C LEU A 193 -3.70 -4.57 -4.12
N ASP A 194 -4.27 -3.38 -4.03
CA ASP A 194 -4.34 -2.57 -2.80
C ASP A 194 -5.23 -3.24 -1.75
N GLU A 195 -6.44 -3.68 -2.12
CA GLU A 195 -7.36 -4.43 -1.25
C GLU A 195 -6.73 -5.75 -0.75
N LEU A 196 -5.98 -6.45 -1.60
CA LEU A 196 -5.28 -7.68 -1.26
C LEU A 196 -3.96 -7.44 -0.48
N LYS A 197 -3.50 -6.18 -0.38
CA LYS A 197 -2.21 -5.79 0.23
C LYS A 197 -0.99 -6.48 -0.36
N ILE A 198 -1.00 -6.74 -1.66
CA ILE A 198 0.11 -7.41 -2.39
C ILE A 198 0.75 -6.50 -3.45
N ILE A 199 0.43 -5.22 -3.44
CA ILE A 199 0.87 -4.24 -4.45
C ILE A 199 2.39 -4.10 -4.56
N ASN A 200 3.11 -4.30 -3.44
CA ASN A 200 4.56 -4.19 -3.34
C ASN A 200 5.33 -5.46 -3.76
N THR A 201 4.63 -6.59 -3.88
CA THR A 201 5.22 -7.88 -4.28
C THR A 201 5.68 -7.88 -5.74
N ASP A 202 6.52 -8.85 -6.13
CA ASP A 202 6.95 -9.00 -7.52
C ASP A 202 5.78 -9.22 -8.48
N VAL A 203 4.85 -10.09 -8.10
CA VAL A 203 3.63 -10.35 -8.86
C VAL A 203 2.79 -9.08 -8.98
N GLY A 204 2.63 -8.32 -7.89
CA GLY A 204 1.90 -7.06 -7.86
C GLY A 204 2.50 -5.99 -8.79
N ARG A 205 3.82 -5.76 -8.73
CA ARG A 205 4.51 -4.77 -9.58
C ARG A 205 4.43 -5.13 -11.07
N ILE A 206 4.53 -6.42 -11.41
CA ILE A 206 4.39 -6.90 -12.79
C ILE A 206 2.94 -6.79 -13.26
N ALA A 207 1.97 -7.13 -12.40
CA ALA A 207 0.54 -6.96 -12.70
C ALA A 207 0.16 -5.50 -12.96
N LEU A 208 0.67 -4.54 -12.15
CA LEU A 208 0.43 -3.11 -12.37
C LEU A 208 1.03 -2.63 -13.70
N SER A 209 2.31 -2.90 -13.95
CA SER A 209 2.98 -2.44 -15.18
C SER A 209 2.41 -3.09 -16.44
N SER A 210 2.09 -4.39 -16.41
CA SER A 210 1.46 -5.08 -17.54
C SER A 210 0.03 -4.60 -17.79
N SER A 211 -0.76 -4.34 -16.74
CA SER A 211 -2.11 -3.79 -16.88
C SER A 211 -2.13 -2.34 -17.37
N MET A 212 -1.18 -1.49 -16.96
CA MET A 212 -1.00 -0.14 -17.53
C MET A 212 -0.77 -0.19 -19.04
N PHE A 213 0.15 -1.06 -19.48
CA PHE A 213 0.47 -1.20 -20.90
C PHE A 213 -0.70 -1.79 -21.69
N SER A 214 -1.34 -2.83 -21.16
CA SER A 214 -2.56 -3.42 -21.75
C SER A 214 -3.69 -2.38 -21.85
N PHE A 215 -3.85 -1.54 -20.83
CA PHE A 215 -4.83 -0.46 -20.80
C PHE A 215 -4.55 0.59 -21.88
N LEU A 216 -3.29 0.98 -22.10
CA LEU A 216 -2.90 1.89 -23.19
C LEU A 216 -3.26 1.32 -24.57
N ILE A 217 -2.97 0.04 -24.82
CA ILE A 217 -3.30 -0.62 -26.10
C ILE A 217 -4.82 -0.71 -26.27
N GLY A 218 -5.56 -1.10 -25.23
CA GLY A 218 -7.01 -1.20 -25.28
C GLY A 218 -7.69 0.15 -25.51
N PHE A 219 -7.26 1.18 -24.78
CA PHE A 219 -7.83 2.52 -24.87
C PHE A 219 -7.54 3.16 -26.24
N SER A 220 -6.32 3.01 -26.76
CA SER A 220 -5.98 3.48 -28.12
C SER A 220 -6.80 2.76 -29.20
N THR A 221 -7.02 1.44 -29.06
CA THR A 221 -7.88 0.67 -29.97
C THR A 221 -9.31 1.19 -29.98
N ILE A 222 -9.88 1.53 -28.81
CA ILE A 222 -11.22 2.11 -28.70
C ILE A 222 -11.28 3.50 -29.32
N SER A 223 -10.30 4.36 -29.08
CA SER A 223 -10.26 5.70 -29.68
C SER A 223 -10.19 5.65 -31.21
N ILE A 224 -9.41 4.73 -31.76
CA ILE A 224 -9.35 4.47 -33.21
C ILE A 224 -10.71 3.99 -33.72
N LEU A 225 -11.38 3.07 -33.02
CA LEU A 225 -12.70 2.60 -33.41
C LEU A 225 -13.76 3.72 -33.44
N PHE A 226 -13.69 4.67 -32.50
CA PHE A 226 -14.55 5.86 -32.51
C PHE A 226 -14.28 6.75 -33.73
N SER A 227 -13.00 7.00 -34.05
CA SER A 227 -12.63 7.76 -35.25
C SER A 227 -13.08 7.08 -36.55
N ILE A 228 -13.04 5.74 -36.62
CA ILE A 228 -13.57 4.98 -37.77
C ILE A 228 -15.09 5.15 -37.87
N LYS A 229 -15.82 5.05 -36.75
CA LYS A 229 -17.28 5.22 -36.75
C LYS A 229 -17.74 6.63 -37.16
N GLN A 230 -16.91 7.63 -36.93
CA GLN A 230 -17.21 9.01 -37.32
C GLN A 230 -17.01 9.27 -38.82
N ALA A 231 -16.19 8.46 -39.50
CA ALA A 231 -15.94 8.58 -40.93
C ALA A 231 -17.18 8.13 -41.73
N ASN A 232 -18.10 9.07 -41.98
CA ASN A 232 -19.39 8.83 -42.65
C ASN A 232 -19.31 8.68 -44.18
N SER A 233 -18.24 8.11 -44.72
CA SER A 233 -18.11 7.86 -46.16
C SER A 233 -17.13 6.73 -46.46
N HIS A 234 -17.40 5.95 -47.51
CA HIS A 234 -16.58 4.82 -48.00
C HIS A 234 -15.13 5.18 -48.41
N HIS A 235 -14.67 6.40 -48.16
CA HIS A 235 -13.34 6.88 -48.50
C HIS A 235 -12.42 6.91 -47.27
N ILE A 236 -11.24 6.29 -47.41
CA ILE A 236 -10.21 6.21 -46.37
C ILE A 236 -9.77 7.61 -45.86
N TYR A 237 -9.88 8.64 -46.71
CA TYR A 237 -9.55 10.03 -46.35
C TYR A 237 -10.46 10.64 -45.27
N SER A 238 -11.67 10.10 -45.05
CA SER A 238 -12.63 10.61 -44.05
C SER A 238 -12.25 10.26 -42.62
N PHE A 239 -11.37 9.26 -42.42
CA PHE A 239 -10.83 8.89 -41.11
C PHE A 239 -9.70 9.82 -40.64
N LEU A 240 -8.99 10.46 -41.58
CA LEU A 240 -7.78 11.22 -41.27
C LEU A 240 -8.03 12.44 -40.35
N PRO A 241 -9.09 13.27 -40.55
CA PRO A 241 -9.31 14.43 -39.67
C PRO A 241 -9.68 14.07 -38.22
N PRO A 242 -10.61 13.12 -37.94
CA PRO A 242 -10.86 12.64 -36.58
C PRO A 242 -9.63 12.02 -35.91
N PHE A 243 -8.81 11.29 -36.65
CA PHE A 243 -7.59 10.71 -36.10
C PHE A 243 -6.55 11.79 -35.75
N LEU A 244 -6.33 12.74 -36.66
CA LEU A 244 -5.35 13.82 -36.47
C LEU A 244 -5.74 14.75 -35.31
N SER A 245 -7.03 15.01 -35.11
CA SER A 245 -7.52 15.79 -33.98
C SER A 245 -7.29 15.10 -32.63
N VAL A 246 -7.45 13.77 -32.54
CA VAL A 246 -7.06 12.99 -31.35
C VAL A 246 -5.56 13.09 -31.09
N VAL A 247 -4.72 12.90 -32.10
CA VAL A 247 -3.26 13.02 -31.98
C VAL A 247 -2.86 14.43 -31.54
N ALA A 248 -3.46 15.47 -32.13
CA ALA A 248 -3.21 16.86 -31.76
C ALA A 248 -3.61 17.17 -30.31
N PHE A 249 -4.73 16.60 -29.83
CA PHE A 249 -5.17 16.77 -28.45
C PHE A 249 -4.24 16.09 -27.45
N VAL A 250 -3.79 14.85 -27.75
CA VAL A 250 -2.76 14.17 -26.95
C VAL A 250 -1.46 14.97 -26.93
N ALA A 251 -0.97 15.39 -28.10
CA ALA A 251 0.26 16.18 -28.22
C ALA A 251 0.17 17.50 -27.44
N THR A 252 -0.96 18.20 -27.51
CA THR A 252 -1.18 19.46 -26.79
C THR A 252 -1.11 19.26 -25.27
N ASN A 253 -1.73 18.19 -24.74
CA ASN A 253 -1.68 17.88 -23.31
C ASN A 253 -0.25 17.59 -22.82
N PHE A 254 0.54 16.83 -23.58
CA PHE A 254 1.91 16.46 -23.16
C PHE A 254 2.98 17.52 -23.47
N LEU A 255 2.88 18.24 -24.60
CA LEU A 255 3.90 19.20 -25.03
C LEU A 255 3.68 20.61 -24.46
N ILE A 256 2.44 21.00 -24.18
CA ILE A 256 2.12 22.36 -23.72
C ILE A 256 1.65 22.34 -22.27
N LEU A 257 0.64 21.51 -21.96
CA LEU A 257 -0.01 21.59 -20.65
C LEU A 257 0.86 21.00 -19.53
N ARG A 258 1.40 19.79 -19.72
CA ARG A 258 2.30 19.14 -18.75
C ARG A 258 3.50 20.00 -18.34
N PRO A 259 4.30 20.59 -19.25
CA PRO A 259 5.43 21.43 -18.84
C PRO A 259 5.00 22.73 -18.16
N LYS A 260 3.87 23.33 -18.58
CA LYS A 260 3.31 24.50 -17.89
C LYS A 260 2.90 24.19 -16.46
N LEU A 261 2.18 23.08 -16.25
CA LEU A 261 1.80 22.61 -14.92
C LEU A 261 3.06 22.32 -14.09
N LYS A 262 4.03 21.55 -14.62
CA LYS A 262 5.28 21.25 -13.91
C LYS A 262 6.00 22.53 -13.48
N LYS A 263 6.21 23.49 -14.41
CA LYS A 263 6.90 24.76 -14.12
C LYS A 263 6.15 25.62 -13.09
N MET A 264 4.82 25.70 -13.19
CA MET A 264 4.01 26.49 -12.26
C MET A 264 4.13 25.98 -10.82
N PHE A 265 4.24 24.65 -10.63
CA PHE A 265 4.24 24.05 -9.30
C PHE A 265 5.63 23.69 -8.74
N THR A 266 6.67 23.61 -9.56
CA THR A 266 8.05 23.49 -9.05
C THR A 266 8.67 24.82 -8.66
N GLN A 267 8.21 25.96 -9.21
CA GLN A 267 8.81 27.28 -8.96
C GLN A 267 8.04 28.13 -7.92
N ALA A 268 6.76 27.87 -7.69
CA ALA A 268 5.91 28.78 -6.90
C ALA A 268 5.69 28.39 -5.43
N MET A 269 5.99 27.15 -5.01
CA MET A 269 5.69 26.72 -3.64
C MET A 269 6.81 25.84 -3.08
N GLY A 270 7.29 26.20 -1.88
CA GLY A 270 7.96 25.25 -0.99
C GLY A 270 6.97 24.17 -0.51
N PRO A 271 7.21 23.49 0.61
CA PRO A 271 6.33 22.41 1.15
C PRO A 271 4.94 22.88 1.62
N THR A 272 4.45 24.02 1.13
CA THR A 272 3.19 24.65 1.52
C THR A 272 2.00 24.11 0.71
N CYS A 273 0.88 23.91 1.40
CA CYS A 273 -0.40 23.45 0.86
C CYS A 273 -0.83 24.24 -0.38
N ILE A 274 -1.32 23.54 -1.39
CA ILE A 274 -1.83 24.13 -2.63
C ILE A 274 -3.09 24.95 -2.35
N ASP A 275 -3.15 26.17 -2.87
CA ASP A 275 -4.30 27.07 -2.74
C ASP A 275 -5.57 26.46 -3.34
N GLU A 276 -6.72 26.66 -2.69
CA GLU A 276 -8.01 26.13 -3.13
C GLU A 276 -8.40 26.65 -4.51
N LYS A 277 -7.99 27.88 -4.85
CA LYS A 277 -8.20 28.49 -6.17
C LYS A 277 -7.54 27.68 -7.28
N THR A 278 -6.37 27.12 -7.01
CA THR A 278 -5.66 26.26 -7.95
C THR A 278 -6.41 24.97 -8.22
N ILE A 279 -6.91 24.33 -7.16
CA ILE A 279 -7.68 23.09 -7.29
C ILE A 279 -8.98 23.34 -8.07
N ALA A 280 -9.66 24.46 -7.78
CA ALA A 280 -10.83 24.89 -8.55
C ALA A 280 -10.50 25.12 -10.04
N PHE A 281 -9.38 25.77 -10.35
CA PHE A 281 -8.94 25.96 -11.73
C PHE A 281 -8.72 24.62 -12.46
N ILE A 282 -8.13 23.63 -11.79
CA ILE A 282 -7.92 22.30 -12.38
C ILE A 282 -9.26 21.59 -12.62
N PHE A 283 -10.23 21.68 -11.70
CA PHE A 283 -11.55 21.10 -11.92
C PHE A 283 -12.30 21.76 -13.09
N ILE A 284 -12.16 23.07 -13.28
CA ILE A 284 -12.68 23.75 -14.48
C ILE A 284 -12.00 23.19 -15.74
N LEU A 285 -10.69 22.98 -15.69
CA LEU A 285 -9.94 22.39 -16.81
C LEU A 285 -10.38 20.96 -17.13
N VAL A 286 -10.78 20.16 -16.13
CA VAL A 286 -11.38 18.83 -16.32
C VAL A 286 -12.69 18.92 -17.11
N MET A 287 -13.55 19.89 -16.80
CA MET A 287 -14.79 20.10 -17.55
C MET A 287 -14.53 20.53 -19.00
N VAL A 288 -13.56 21.44 -19.18
CA VAL A 288 -13.16 21.91 -20.51
C VAL A 288 -12.55 20.77 -21.33
N SER A 289 -11.73 19.90 -20.74
CA SER A 289 -11.15 18.76 -21.44
C SER A 289 -12.20 17.71 -21.83
N ALA A 290 -13.21 17.50 -20.97
CA ALA A 290 -14.36 16.66 -21.28
C ALA A 290 -15.14 17.19 -22.49
N PHE A 291 -15.44 18.49 -22.50
CA PHE A 291 -16.12 19.16 -23.63
C PHE A 291 -15.31 19.07 -24.94
N ILE A 292 -14.01 19.37 -24.90
CA ILE A 292 -13.13 19.28 -26.08
C ILE A 292 -13.12 17.86 -26.66
N SER A 293 -13.21 16.83 -25.81
CA SER A 293 -13.23 15.44 -26.26
C SER A 293 -14.46 15.12 -27.12
N GLU A 294 -15.63 15.61 -26.72
CA GLU A 294 -16.86 15.46 -27.52
C GLU A 294 -16.78 16.23 -28.83
N VAL A 295 -16.21 17.45 -28.82
CA VAL A 295 -15.99 18.25 -30.03
C VAL A 295 -15.09 17.51 -31.04
N ILE A 296 -14.10 16.76 -30.55
CA ILE A 296 -13.20 15.93 -31.38
C ILE A 296 -13.87 14.64 -31.87
N GLY A 297 -15.06 14.29 -31.36
CA GLY A 297 -15.75 13.06 -31.69
C GLY A 297 -15.35 11.85 -30.84
N GLN A 298 -14.69 12.09 -29.71
CA GLN A 298 -14.42 11.07 -28.68
C GLN A 298 -15.43 11.21 -27.53
N HIS A 299 -15.55 10.18 -26.71
CA HIS A 299 -16.40 10.25 -25.52
C HIS A 299 -15.85 11.26 -24.49
N TYR A 300 -16.72 11.95 -23.73
CA TYR A 300 -16.31 12.99 -22.76
C TYR A 300 -15.33 12.50 -21.68
N ILE A 301 -15.25 11.20 -21.44
CA ILE A 301 -14.32 10.57 -20.48
C ILE A 301 -12.86 10.63 -20.97
N PHE A 302 -12.63 10.74 -22.28
CA PHE A 302 -11.31 10.71 -22.90
C PHE A 302 -10.41 11.86 -22.42
N GLY A 303 -10.93 13.08 -22.40
CA GLY A 303 -10.20 14.30 -22.04
C GLY A 303 -9.79 14.38 -20.58
N PRO A 304 -10.67 14.09 -19.60
CA PRO A 304 -10.32 13.96 -18.20
C PRO A 304 -9.16 12.99 -17.98
N LEU A 305 -9.16 11.82 -18.63
CA LEU A 305 -8.05 10.86 -18.53
C LEU A 305 -6.73 11.44 -19.07
N LEU A 306 -6.75 12.05 -20.26
CA LEU A 306 -5.55 12.66 -20.86
C LEU A 306 -5.02 13.85 -20.04
N LEU A 307 -5.94 14.67 -19.52
CA LEU A 307 -5.60 15.77 -18.63
C LEU A 307 -4.94 15.24 -17.35
N GLY A 308 -5.49 14.17 -16.77
CA GLY A 308 -4.91 13.51 -15.59
C GLY A 308 -3.48 13.03 -15.86
N LEU A 309 -3.22 12.39 -17.00
CA LEU A 309 -1.87 11.95 -17.40
C LEU A 309 -0.89 13.11 -17.64
N ALA A 310 -1.40 14.32 -17.92
CA ALA A 310 -0.59 15.52 -18.06
C ALA A 310 -0.24 16.16 -16.72
N VAL A 311 -1.04 15.92 -15.67
CA VAL A 311 -0.75 16.36 -14.31
C VAL A 311 0.42 15.51 -13.75
N PRO A 312 1.49 16.12 -13.21
CA PRO A 312 2.55 15.36 -12.57
C PRO A 312 2.03 14.54 -11.38
N ASP A 313 2.35 13.26 -11.39
CA ASP A 313 1.96 12.28 -10.40
C ASP A 313 2.76 12.45 -9.10
N GLY A 314 2.10 12.37 -7.95
CA GLY A 314 2.70 12.54 -6.62
C GLY A 314 2.69 13.97 -6.06
N PRO A 315 3.38 14.22 -4.93
CA PRO A 315 3.39 15.52 -4.27
C PRO A 315 4.22 16.58 -5.05
N PRO A 316 3.85 17.88 -4.94
CA PRO A 316 2.74 18.40 -4.13
C PRO A 316 1.37 18.31 -4.83
N LEU A 317 1.32 18.30 -6.16
CA LEU A 317 0.09 18.53 -6.94
C LEU A 317 -0.85 17.32 -7.02
N GLY A 318 -0.36 16.18 -7.51
CA GLY A 318 -1.17 14.98 -7.68
C GLY A 318 -1.72 14.47 -6.35
N ALA A 319 -0.92 14.54 -5.28
CA ALA A 319 -1.33 14.20 -3.92
C ALA A 319 -2.49 15.09 -3.41
N ALA A 320 -2.37 16.41 -3.53
CA ALA A 320 -3.41 17.34 -3.08
C ALA A 320 -4.72 17.17 -3.86
N ILE A 321 -4.63 17.00 -5.19
CA ILE A 321 -5.81 16.76 -6.04
C ILE A 321 -6.49 15.44 -5.66
N SER A 322 -5.73 14.35 -5.52
CA SER A 322 -6.28 13.05 -5.15
C SER A 322 -6.95 13.09 -3.78
N SER A 323 -6.34 13.75 -2.79
CA SER A 323 -6.93 13.93 -1.46
C SER A 323 -8.27 14.68 -1.49
N LYS A 324 -8.36 15.78 -2.26
CA LYS A 324 -9.63 16.53 -2.39
C LYS A 324 -10.69 15.78 -3.19
N LEU A 325 -10.30 15.05 -4.24
CA LEU A 325 -11.23 14.25 -5.05
C LEU A 325 -11.76 13.02 -4.31
N ALA A 326 -10.96 12.43 -3.41
CA ALA A 326 -11.35 11.26 -2.64
C ALA A 326 -12.65 11.47 -1.85
N SER A 327 -12.86 12.67 -1.31
CA SER A 327 -14.01 12.97 -0.45
C SER A 327 -15.32 13.16 -1.22
N LEU A 328 -15.31 13.86 -2.36
CA LEU A 328 -16.54 14.19 -3.09
C LEU A 328 -16.72 13.31 -4.34
N GLY A 329 -15.69 13.22 -5.18
CA GLY A 329 -15.71 12.48 -6.43
C GLY A 329 -15.83 10.97 -6.20
N LEU A 330 -14.91 10.41 -5.42
CA LEU A 330 -14.84 8.96 -5.21
C LEU A 330 -15.80 8.42 -4.15
N ALA A 331 -16.08 9.17 -3.09
CA ALA A 331 -16.94 8.65 -2.02
C ALA A 331 -18.43 8.81 -2.30
N PHE A 332 -18.84 9.76 -3.17
CA PHE A 332 -20.25 10.06 -3.42
C PHE A 332 -20.68 9.87 -4.87
N PHE A 333 -20.02 10.52 -5.83
CA PHE A 333 -20.44 10.43 -7.24
C PHE A 333 -20.11 9.09 -7.89
N TYR A 334 -18.95 8.52 -7.58
CA TYR A 334 -18.51 7.23 -8.11
C TYR A 334 -19.47 6.07 -7.73
N PRO A 335 -19.88 5.90 -6.46
CA PRO A 335 -20.87 4.88 -6.08
C PRO A 335 -22.22 5.07 -6.76
N ALA A 336 -22.64 6.32 -6.98
CA ALA A 336 -23.89 6.61 -7.69
C ALA A 336 -23.85 6.09 -9.13
N TYR A 337 -22.72 6.23 -9.84
CA TYR A 337 -22.56 5.67 -11.19
C TYR A 337 -22.61 4.13 -11.22
N CYS A 338 -21.91 3.48 -10.28
CA CYS A 338 -21.99 2.02 -10.11
C CYS A 338 -23.43 1.55 -9.89
N ALA A 339 -24.18 2.26 -9.05
CA ALA A 339 -25.56 1.91 -8.75
C ALA A 339 -26.53 2.21 -9.90
N VAL A 340 -26.35 3.31 -10.65
CA VAL A 340 -27.14 3.60 -11.85
C VAL A 340 -26.95 2.48 -12.89
N THR A 341 -25.73 1.98 -13.05
CA THR A 341 -25.45 0.82 -13.91
C THR A 341 -26.24 -0.42 -13.45
N GLY A 342 -26.26 -0.69 -12.14
CA GLY A 342 -27.06 -1.76 -11.54
C GLY A 342 -28.57 -1.58 -11.75
N LEU A 343 -29.08 -0.35 -11.59
CA LEU A 343 -30.49 0.01 -11.75
C LEU A 343 -31.03 -0.34 -13.15
N GLN A 344 -30.18 -0.27 -14.18
CA GLN A 344 -30.55 -0.58 -15.55
C GLN A 344 -30.52 -2.08 -15.90
N THR A 345 -30.14 -2.95 -14.96
CA THR A 345 -29.96 -4.40 -15.18
C THR A 345 -31.25 -5.17 -14.95
N ASN A 346 -31.68 -5.97 -15.94
CA ASN A 346 -32.88 -6.81 -15.84
C ASN A 346 -32.54 -8.29 -16.10
N VAL A 347 -32.26 -9.05 -15.03
CA VAL A 347 -31.81 -10.46 -15.13
C VAL A 347 -32.91 -11.40 -15.62
N PHE A 348 -34.19 -11.06 -15.39
CA PHE A 348 -35.32 -11.93 -15.73
C PHE A 348 -35.80 -11.81 -17.19
N ASP A 349 -35.29 -10.83 -17.92
CA ASP A 349 -35.66 -10.53 -19.31
C ASP A 349 -34.66 -11.11 -20.34
N VAL A 350 -33.79 -12.02 -19.88
CA VAL A 350 -32.74 -12.62 -20.69
C VAL A 350 -33.19 -13.97 -21.25
N ASP A 351 -33.25 -14.07 -22.57
CA ASP A 351 -33.55 -15.32 -23.27
C ASP A 351 -32.45 -16.37 -23.06
N LEU A 352 -32.85 -17.64 -23.00
CA LEU A 352 -31.93 -18.77 -22.82
C LEU A 352 -30.86 -18.83 -23.92
N GLU A 353 -31.24 -18.54 -25.17
CA GLU A 353 -30.32 -18.50 -26.30
C GLU A 353 -29.21 -17.46 -26.07
N THR A 354 -29.60 -16.20 -25.81
CA THR A 354 -28.67 -15.09 -25.51
C THR A 354 -27.78 -15.42 -24.31
N TYR A 355 -28.33 -16.03 -23.27
CA TYR A 355 -27.58 -16.50 -22.10
C TYR A 355 -26.46 -17.48 -22.47
N TYR A 356 -26.76 -18.53 -23.24
CA TYR A 356 -25.76 -19.55 -23.59
C TYR A 356 -24.65 -19.00 -24.48
N ILE A 357 -24.98 -18.20 -25.49
CA ILE A 357 -23.98 -17.73 -26.46
C ILE A 357 -23.03 -16.73 -25.84
N ILE A 358 -23.57 -15.75 -25.11
CA ILE A 358 -22.75 -14.76 -24.41
C ILE A 358 -21.97 -15.44 -23.28
N GLY A 359 -22.58 -16.39 -22.58
CA GLY A 359 -21.90 -17.22 -21.58
C GLY A 359 -20.69 -17.97 -22.15
N ILE A 360 -20.84 -18.62 -23.31
CA ILE A 360 -19.73 -19.31 -24.01
C ILE A 360 -18.60 -18.33 -24.34
N ILE A 361 -18.92 -17.14 -24.88
CA ILE A 361 -17.90 -16.14 -25.23
C ILE A 361 -17.16 -15.64 -24.00
N ILE A 362 -17.87 -15.38 -22.89
CA ILE A 362 -17.26 -14.91 -21.65
C ILE A 362 -16.32 -15.97 -21.07
N ILE A 363 -16.80 -17.23 -20.96
CA ILE A 363 -15.99 -18.34 -20.45
C ILE A 363 -14.77 -18.59 -21.34
N PHE A 364 -14.97 -18.62 -22.66
CA PHE A 364 -13.88 -18.80 -23.61
C PHE A 364 -12.85 -17.68 -23.49
N THR A 365 -13.30 -16.42 -23.48
CA THR A 365 -12.38 -15.27 -23.37
C THR A 365 -11.62 -15.29 -22.05
N PHE A 366 -12.27 -15.68 -20.95
CA PHE A 366 -11.61 -15.84 -19.65
C PHE A 366 -10.49 -16.88 -19.71
N VAL A 367 -10.76 -18.07 -20.27
CA VAL A 367 -9.76 -19.14 -20.41
C VAL A 367 -8.62 -18.72 -21.34
N VAL A 368 -8.94 -18.11 -22.48
CA VAL A 368 -7.93 -17.61 -23.42
C VAL A 368 -7.02 -16.58 -22.75
N LYS A 369 -7.60 -15.62 -22.01
CA LYS A 369 -6.83 -14.58 -21.32
C LYS A 369 -5.93 -15.15 -20.23
N LEU A 370 -6.40 -16.17 -19.50
CA LEU A 370 -5.54 -16.91 -18.56
C LEU A 370 -4.32 -17.52 -19.25
N ILE A 371 -4.54 -18.26 -20.35
CA ILE A 371 -3.44 -18.89 -21.11
C ILE A 371 -2.50 -17.83 -21.70
N ALA A 372 -3.05 -16.74 -22.24
CA ALA A 372 -2.29 -15.64 -22.83
C ALA A 372 -1.37 -14.94 -21.82
N VAL A 373 -1.66 -15.00 -20.52
CA VAL A 373 -0.79 -14.46 -19.46
C VAL A 373 0.18 -15.52 -18.92
N ILE A 374 -0.30 -16.75 -18.66
CA ILE A 374 0.52 -17.82 -18.07
C ILE A 374 1.66 -18.19 -19.01
N LEU A 375 1.38 -18.39 -20.30
CA LEU A 375 2.37 -18.92 -21.24
C LEU A 375 3.61 -17.99 -21.37
N PRO A 376 3.46 -16.67 -21.58
CA PRO A 376 4.60 -15.76 -21.54
C PRO A 376 5.27 -15.66 -20.18
N ALA A 377 4.51 -15.69 -19.06
CA ALA A 377 5.10 -15.65 -17.73
C ALA A 377 6.04 -16.84 -17.48
N LEU A 378 5.66 -18.04 -17.91
CA LEU A 378 6.51 -19.24 -17.84
C LEU A 378 7.77 -19.12 -18.69
N CYS A 379 7.69 -18.48 -19.87
CA CYS A 379 8.88 -18.20 -20.70
C CYS A 379 9.88 -17.27 -20.02
N PHE A 380 9.45 -16.47 -19.02
CA PHE A 380 10.32 -15.64 -18.19
C PHE A 380 10.70 -16.29 -16.85
N ASN A 381 10.56 -17.61 -16.73
CA ASN A 381 10.89 -18.41 -15.53
C ASN A 381 10.08 -18.05 -14.27
N PHE A 382 8.83 -17.59 -14.41
CA PHE A 382 7.96 -17.44 -13.26
C PHE A 382 7.54 -18.80 -12.69
N PRO A 383 7.52 -18.98 -11.35
CA PRO A 383 6.90 -20.15 -10.75
C PRO A 383 5.45 -20.29 -11.22
N ILE A 384 5.03 -21.51 -11.55
CA ILE A 384 3.68 -21.77 -12.11
C ILE A 384 2.58 -21.19 -11.21
N LYS A 385 2.74 -21.29 -9.88
CA LYS A 385 1.80 -20.72 -8.91
C LYS A 385 1.68 -19.20 -9.05
N GLU A 386 2.80 -18.50 -9.16
CA GLU A 386 2.84 -17.03 -9.33
C GLU A 386 2.29 -16.62 -10.70
N ALA A 387 2.56 -17.40 -11.75
CA ALA A 387 2.00 -17.17 -13.09
C ALA A 387 0.47 -17.31 -13.12
N VAL A 388 -0.09 -18.32 -12.43
CA VAL A 388 -1.54 -18.49 -12.29
C VAL A 388 -2.16 -17.33 -11.52
N VAL A 389 -1.54 -16.91 -10.41
CA VAL A 389 -2.00 -15.75 -9.62
C VAL A 389 -1.97 -14.47 -10.47
N LEU A 390 -0.89 -14.22 -11.20
CA LEU A 390 -0.78 -13.08 -12.12
C LEU A 390 -1.89 -13.08 -13.18
N ALA A 391 -2.17 -14.25 -13.76
CA ALA A 391 -3.22 -14.41 -14.77
C ALA A 391 -4.63 -14.16 -14.21
N LEU A 392 -4.90 -14.61 -12.98
CA LEU A 392 -6.16 -14.32 -12.30
C LEU A 392 -6.32 -12.84 -11.98
N ILE A 393 -5.25 -12.20 -11.50
CA ILE A 393 -5.25 -10.75 -11.24
C ILE A 393 -5.59 -9.99 -12.53
N LEU A 394 -4.93 -10.27 -13.66
CA LEU A 394 -5.20 -9.60 -14.94
C LEU A 394 -6.57 -9.92 -15.56
N ASN A 395 -7.30 -10.90 -15.03
CA ASN A 395 -8.69 -11.19 -15.39
C ASN A 395 -9.72 -10.43 -14.53
N ALA A 396 -9.29 -9.65 -13.54
CA ALA A 396 -10.21 -8.88 -12.72
C ALA A 396 -10.98 -7.87 -13.57
N ARG A 397 -12.29 -7.79 -13.31
CA ARG A 397 -13.22 -6.89 -13.99
C ARG A 397 -13.68 -5.80 -13.05
N GLY A 398 -14.20 -4.72 -13.61
CA GLY A 398 -14.67 -3.62 -12.79
C GLY A 398 -15.23 -2.47 -13.60
N ILE A 399 -15.17 -1.27 -13.01
CA ILE A 399 -15.95 -0.13 -13.44
C ILE A 399 -15.62 0.38 -14.85
N VAL A 400 -14.36 0.28 -15.24
CA VAL A 400 -13.90 0.72 -16.57
C VAL A 400 -14.56 -0.10 -17.67
N GLU A 401 -14.72 -1.41 -17.48
CA GLU A 401 -15.40 -2.28 -18.44
C GLU A 401 -16.89 -1.95 -18.52
N LEU A 402 -17.55 -1.77 -17.36
CA LEU A 402 -18.95 -1.35 -17.30
C LEU A 402 -19.18 0.00 -17.99
N THR A 403 -18.21 0.92 -17.88
CA THR A 403 -18.29 2.23 -18.54
C THR A 403 -18.34 2.10 -20.05
N PHE A 404 -17.50 1.23 -20.65
CA PHE A 404 -17.54 0.99 -22.09
C PHE A 404 -18.82 0.27 -22.53
N VAL A 405 -19.31 -0.66 -21.71
CA VAL A 405 -20.55 -1.39 -21.97
C VAL A 405 -21.77 -0.47 -21.89
N ASN A 406 -21.82 0.46 -20.92
CA ASN A 406 -22.82 1.53 -20.84
C ASN A 406 -22.75 2.43 -22.09
N LEU A 407 -21.56 2.89 -22.47
CA LEU A 407 -21.36 3.72 -23.66
C LEU A 407 -21.90 3.07 -24.95
N TRP A 408 -21.67 1.78 -25.13
CA TRP A 408 -22.20 1.07 -26.30
C TRP A 408 -23.71 0.84 -26.22
N LYS A 409 -24.28 0.73 -25.02
CA LYS A 409 -25.73 0.61 -24.82
C LYS A 409 -26.44 1.92 -25.16
N ASP A 410 -25.90 3.03 -24.68
CA ASP A 410 -26.45 4.36 -24.97
C ASP A 410 -26.36 4.68 -26.47
N GLY A 411 -25.29 4.22 -27.12
CA GLY A 411 -25.14 4.24 -28.58
C GLY A 411 -26.04 3.26 -29.35
N LYS A 412 -26.90 2.48 -28.66
CA LYS A 412 -27.76 1.42 -29.22
C LYS A 412 -27.02 0.34 -30.01
N GLN A 413 -25.74 0.11 -29.68
CA GLN A 413 -24.89 -0.87 -30.35
C GLN A 413 -24.94 -2.24 -29.69
N ILE A 414 -25.20 -2.28 -28.38
CA ILE A 414 -25.40 -3.51 -27.60
C ILE A 414 -26.86 -3.59 -27.13
N GLY A 415 -27.46 -4.78 -27.23
CA GLY A 415 -28.82 -5.03 -26.75
C GLY A 415 -28.92 -5.07 -25.22
N ASN A 416 -30.13 -4.85 -24.67
CA ASN A 416 -30.38 -4.86 -23.22
C ASN A 416 -30.05 -6.20 -22.55
N GLN A 417 -30.33 -7.32 -23.23
CA GLN A 417 -30.00 -8.66 -22.72
C GLN A 417 -28.48 -8.86 -22.63
N SER A 418 -27.75 -8.50 -23.68
CA SER A 418 -26.28 -8.57 -23.72
C SER A 418 -25.64 -7.69 -22.65
N PHE A 419 -26.16 -6.46 -22.47
CA PHE A 419 -25.75 -5.55 -21.41
C PHE A 419 -25.91 -6.17 -20.01
N THR A 420 -27.08 -6.77 -19.76
CA THR A 420 -27.40 -7.41 -18.48
C THR A 420 -26.42 -8.56 -18.20
N LEU A 421 -26.16 -9.42 -19.18
CA LEU A 421 -25.24 -10.55 -19.02
C LEU A 421 -23.79 -10.13 -18.76
N VAL A 422 -23.29 -9.13 -19.48
CA VAL A 422 -21.93 -8.61 -19.24
C VAL A 422 -21.83 -7.94 -17.88
N THR A 423 -22.87 -7.21 -17.45
CA THR A 423 -22.89 -6.58 -16.11
C THR A 423 -22.87 -7.64 -15.01
N VAL A 424 -23.68 -8.69 -15.15
CA VAL A 424 -23.68 -9.82 -14.21
C VAL A 424 -22.34 -10.57 -14.23
N SER A 425 -21.71 -10.76 -15.40
CA SER A 425 -20.41 -11.42 -15.46
C SER A 425 -19.31 -10.63 -14.77
N VAL A 426 -19.31 -9.29 -14.88
CA VAL A 426 -18.37 -8.44 -14.13
C VAL A 426 -18.50 -8.67 -12.63
N LEU A 427 -19.73 -8.78 -12.10
CA LEU A 427 -19.95 -9.09 -10.69
C LEU A 427 -19.46 -10.48 -10.31
N VAL A 428 -19.85 -11.50 -11.07
CA VAL A 428 -19.50 -12.90 -10.78
C VAL A 428 -17.99 -13.12 -10.84
N VAL A 429 -17.33 -12.63 -11.88
CA VAL A 429 -15.88 -12.78 -12.06
C VAL A 429 -15.11 -12.07 -10.94
N THR A 430 -15.51 -10.84 -10.59
CA THR A 430 -14.88 -10.10 -9.49
C THR A 430 -15.09 -10.80 -8.15
N ALA A 431 -16.30 -11.30 -7.91
CA ALA A 431 -16.64 -11.99 -6.67
C ALA A 431 -15.88 -13.31 -6.46
N ILE A 432 -15.48 -13.98 -7.56
CA ILE A 432 -14.69 -15.22 -7.54
C ILE A 432 -13.18 -14.94 -7.47
N ILE A 433 -12.66 -13.98 -8.25
CA ILE A 433 -11.22 -13.73 -8.35
C ILE A 433 -10.62 -13.30 -7.00
N THR A 434 -11.26 -12.36 -6.29
CA THR A 434 -10.72 -11.81 -5.03
C THR A 434 -10.44 -12.89 -3.97
N PRO A 435 -11.40 -13.76 -3.59
CA PRO A 435 -11.13 -14.83 -2.62
C PRO A 435 -10.16 -15.88 -3.16
N LEU A 436 -10.21 -16.17 -4.47
CA LEU A 436 -9.36 -17.20 -5.09
C LEU A 436 -7.88 -16.77 -5.09
N VAL A 437 -7.58 -15.52 -5.41
CA VAL A 437 -6.22 -14.96 -5.30
C VAL A 437 -5.74 -14.98 -3.85
N ARG A 438 -6.60 -14.60 -2.89
CA ARG A 438 -6.27 -14.63 -1.45
C ARG A 438 -5.97 -16.04 -0.94
N MET A 439 -6.61 -17.06 -1.49
CA MET A 439 -6.36 -18.46 -1.14
C MET A 439 -5.09 -19.02 -1.78
N LEU A 440 -4.82 -18.67 -3.05
CA LEU A 440 -3.68 -19.19 -3.80
C LEU A 440 -2.36 -18.47 -3.50
N TYR A 441 -2.43 -17.20 -3.10
CA TYR A 441 -1.26 -16.37 -2.88
C TYR A 441 -1.18 -15.93 -1.42
N ASP A 442 -0.17 -16.45 -0.73
CA ASP A 442 0.12 -16.14 0.66
C ASP A 442 1.38 -15.29 0.75
N PRO A 443 1.26 -13.97 0.99
CA PRO A 443 2.42 -13.07 1.04
C PRO A 443 3.35 -13.40 2.21
N GLU A 444 2.87 -14.04 3.27
CA GLU A 444 3.69 -14.34 4.46
C GLU A 444 4.71 -15.45 4.23
N LYS A 445 4.43 -16.36 3.29
CA LYS A 445 5.33 -17.50 2.99
C LYS A 445 6.53 -17.10 2.13
N GLN A 446 6.49 -15.95 1.47
CA GLN A 446 7.52 -15.55 0.51
C GLN A 446 8.73 -14.87 1.18
N CYS A 447 8.59 -14.36 2.41
CA CYS A 447 9.69 -13.76 3.19
C CYS A 447 10.47 -14.76 4.06
N VAL A 448 10.19 -16.07 3.96
CA VAL A 448 10.85 -17.08 4.80
C VAL A 448 12.23 -17.38 4.25
N SER A 449 13.27 -16.95 4.96
CA SER A 449 14.63 -17.41 4.70
C SER A 449 14.77 -18.88 5.12
N GLU A 450 15.20 -19.74 4.20
CA GLU A 450 15.49 -21.16 4.51
C GLU A 450 16.73 -21.33 5.42
N LYS A 451 17.56 -20.28 5.55
CA LYS A 451 18.77 -20.28 6.38
C LYS A 451 18.70 -19.21 7.45
N ARG A 452 19.16 -19.56 8.65
CA ARG A 452 19.23 -18.64 9.79
C ARG A 452 20.28 -17.56 9.52
N SER A 453 19.86 -16.31 9.43
CA SER A 453 20.73 -15.14 9.22
C SER A 453 20.84 -14.32 10.50
N THR A 454 21.46 -14.91 11.54
CA THR A 454 21.72 -14.23 12.83
C THR A 454 23.19 -13.89 12.97
N ILE A 455 23.51 -12.76 13.60
CA ILE A 455 24.87 -12.35 13.97
C ILE A 455 25.51 -13.40 14.88
N HIS A 456 24.79 -13.90 15.88
CA HIS A 456 25.35 -14.88 16.84
C HIS A 456 25.82 -16.19 16.17
N HIS A 457 25.10 -16.67 15.16
CA HIS A 457 25.45 -17.92 14.44
C HIS A 457 26.24 -17.68 13.15
N SER A 458 26.54 -16.43 12.81
CA SER A 458 27.42 -16.12 11.68
C SER A 458 28.86 -16.40 12.10
N ASN A 459 29.61 -17.14 11.28
CA ASN A 459 31.03 -17.36 11.55
C ASN A 459 31.72 -15.98 11.68
N SER A 460 32.52 -15.83 12.73
CA SER A 460 33.17 -14.57 13.14
C SER A 460 34.14 -13.97 12.10
N SER A 461 34.31 -14.59 10.94
CA SER A 461 35.17 -14.19 9.82
C SER A 461 34.40 -13.81 8.54
N LEU A 462 33.07 -13.86 8.57
CA LEU A 462 32.23 -13.47 7.43
C LEU A 462 31.89 -11.98 7.45
N GLU A 463 31.75 -11.42 6.26
CA GLU A 463 31.22 -10.07 6.02
C GLU A 463 29.88 -9.87 6.74
N VAL A 464 29.76 -8.83 7.56
CA VAL A 464 28.49 -8.48 8.21
C VAL A 464 27.72 -7.50 7.35
N ARG A 465 26.47 -7.84 7.06
CA ARG A 465 25.58 -7.09 6.18
C ARG A 465 24.48 -6.43 6.99
N ILE A 466 24.48 -5.10 7.01
CA ILE A 466 23.58 -4.28 7.81
C ILE A 466 22.62 -3.57 6.85
N LEU A 467 21.32 -3.81 7.04
CA LEU A 467 20.27 -3.04 6.37
C LEU A 467 19.74 -1.99 7.33
N VAL A 468 19.68 -0.74 6.89
CA VAL A 468 19.29 0.39 7.73
C VAL A 468 18.12 1.11 7.07
N CYS A 469 17.04 1.35 7.80
CA CYS A 469 15.90 2.11 7.30
C CYS A 469 15.93 3.56 7.81
N ILE A 470 15.68 4.52 6.92
CA ILE A 470 15.68 5.95 7.24
C ILE A 470 14.44 6.59 6.61
N HIS A 471 13.55 7.14 7.44
CA HIS A 471 12.38 7.90 6.97
C HIS A 471 12.45 9.40 7.30
N ASN A 472 13.39 9.83 8.17
CA ASN A 472 13.59 11.23 8.53
C ASN A 472 15.07 11.62 8.45
N PRO A 473 15.38 12.88 8.13
CA PRO A 473 16.75 13.37 8.10
C PRO A 473 17.41 13.39 9.49
N GLU A 474 16.60 13.56 10.54
CA GLU A 474 17.05 13.56 11.95
C GLU A 474 17.64 12.22 12.39
N ASN A 475 17.20 11.11 11.79
CA ASN A 475 17.68 9.77 12.13
C ASN A 475 19.07 9.50 11.52
N ILE A 476 19.52 10.31 10.56
CA ILE A 476 20.77 10.06 9.82
C ILE A 476 21.97 10.05 10.78
N PRO A 477 22.23 11.07 11.62
CA PRO A 477 23.45 11.11 12.41
C PRO A 477 23.57 9.97 13.42
N THR A 478 22.48 9.59 14.09
CA THR A 478 22.47 8.49 15.07
C THR A 478 22.67 7.14 14.41
N MET A 479 22.07 6.95 13.25
CA MET A 479 22.24 5.74 12.46
C MET A 479 23.67 5.61 11.91
N MET A 480 24.25 6.71 11.43
CA MET A 480 25.66 6.74 11.02
C MET A 480 26.60 6.49 12.20
N ASN A 481 26.31 7.01 13.40
CA ASN A 481 27.08 6.70 14.59
C ASN A 481 27.06 5.20 14.93
N ILE A 482 25.91 4.52 14.78
CA ILE A 482 25.82 3.07 14.98
C ILE A 482 26.67 2.30 13.97
N LEU A 483 26.65 2.72 12.71
CA LEU A 483 27.49 2.14 11.67
C LEU A 483 28.98 2.34 11.97
N GLU A 484 29.38 3.54 12.42
CA GLU A 484 30.77 3.85 12.82
C GLU A 484 31.23 2.97 13.99
N VAL A 485 30.41 2.76 15.03
CA VAL A 485 30.79 1.88 16.15
C VAL A 485 30.82 0.41 15.80
N THR A 486 30.23 -0.03 14.68
CA THR A 486 30.18 -1.45 14.27
C THR A 486 31.52 -2.00 13.76
N HIS A 487 32.60 -1.19 13.84
CA HIS A 487 34.00 -1.52 13.53
C HIS A 487 34.20 -2.39 12.28
N ALA A 488 34.47 -1.73 11.15
CA ALA A 488 34.91 -2.40 9.93
C ALA A 488 36.43 -2.61 9.94
N SER A 489 36.89 -3.79 9.51
CA SER A 489 38.32 -4.10 9.37
C SER A 489 38.52 -5.07 8.20
N GLU A 490 39.74 -5.22 7.69
CA GLU A 490 40.04 -6.15 6.59
C GLU A 490 39.61 -7.60 6.90
N MET A 491 39.80 -8.03 8.16
CA MET A 491 39.41 -9.36 8.63
C MET A 491 37.91 -9.51 8.88
N ASN A 492 37.19 -8.39 8.99
CA ASN A 492 35.76 -8.33 9.30
C ASN A 492 35.10 -7.19 8.52
N PRO A 493 34.89 -7.35 7.20
CA PRO A 493 34.30 -6.30 6.39
C PRO A 493 32.84 -6.06 6.77
N VAL A 494 32.34 -4.85 6.51
CA VAL A 494 30.95 -4.44 6.77
C VAL A 494 30.32 -3.92 5.48
N ALA A 495 29.26 -4.57 5.03
CA ALA A 495 28.43 -4.08 3.94
C ALA A 495 27.19 -3.38 4.50
N VAL A 496 26.97 -2.13 4.12
CA VAL A 496 25.84 -1.32 4.54
C VAL A 496 24.90 -1.11 3.36
N THR A 497 23.63 -1.44 3.55
CA THR A 497 22.56 -1.04 2.64
C THR A 497 21.64 -0.09 3.40
N ALA A 498 21.49 1.15 2.95
CA ALA A 498 20.48 2.05 3.49
C ALA A 498 19.23 2.02 2.60
N MET A 499 18.08 2.06 3.25
CA MET A 499 16.77 2.10 2.64
C MET A 499 16.04 3.35 3.08
N VAL A 500 15.85 4.26 2.14
CA VAL A 500 15.15 5.53 2.33
C VAL A 500 13.66 5.26 2.13
N LEU A 501 12.89 5.44 3.19
CA LEU A 501 11.47 5.15 3.25
C LEU A 501 10.67 6.44 3.08
N ILE A 502 9.88 6.52 2.02
CA ILE A 502 9.06 7.69 1.68
C ILE A 502 7.62 7.22 1.48
N GLU A 503 6.68 7.87 2.15
CA GLU A 503 5.26 7.56 1.98
C GLU A 503 4.78 7.93 0.57
N LEU A 504 4.05 7.02 -0.07
CA LEU A 504 3.49 7.24 -1.40
C LEU A 504 2.17 8.02 -1.30
N GLU A 505 2.21 9.30 -1.62
CA GLU A 505 1.01 10.14 -1.72
C GLU A 505 0.65 10.42 -3.18
N GLY A 506 -0.60 10.20 -3.58
CA GLY A 506 -1.12 10.59 -4.91
C GLY A 506 -0.68 9.73 -6.10
N ARG A 507 0.17 8.71 -5.90
CA ARG A 507 0.52 7.71 -6.92
C ARG A 507 -0.08 6.35 -6.58
N SER A 508 -0.28 5.51 -7.59
CA SER A 508 -0.80 4.15 -7.44
C SER A 508 0.27 3.06 -7.58
N THR A 509 1.44 3.39 -8.13
CA THR A 509 2.55 2.45 -8.31
C THR A 509 3.63 2.64 -7.24
N PRO A 510 3.95 1.59 -6.45
CA PRO A 510 5.08 1.65 -5.55
C PRO A 510 6.39 1.64 -6.34
N VAL A 511 7.38 2.42 -5.90
CA VAL A 511 8.69 2.53 -6.55
C VAL A 511 9.76 2.02 -5.60
N LEU A 512 10.52 1.01 -6.04
CA LEU A 512 11.69 0.50 -5.32
C LEU A 512 12.88 0.53 -6.26
N VAL A 513 13.80 1.47 -6.04
CA VAL A 513 14.91 1.74 -6.97
C VAL A 513 16.18 2.02 -6.17
N ARG A 514 17.33 1.60 -6.72
CA ARG A 514 18.64 1.98 -6.19
C ARG A 514 18.85 3.48 -6.40
N THR A 515 19.17 4.21 -5.34
CA THR A 515 19.11 5.69 -5.31
C THR A 515 20.01 6.34 -6.36
N ASP A 516 21.16 5.74 -6.68
CA ASP A 516 22.11 6.18 -7.71
C ASP A 516 21.59 6.02 -9.15
N LYS A 517 20.62 5.13 -9.37
CA LYS A 517 20.00 4.85 -10.68
C LYS A 517 18.62 5.51 -10.84
N TYR A 518 18.19 6.32 -9.88
CA TYR A 518 16.91 7.01 -9.95
C TYR A 518 16.96 8.08 -11.05
N ARG A 519 16.05 7.98 -12.03
CA ARG A 519 16.02 8.86 -13.22
C ARG A 519 15.24 10.17 -13.01
N GLY A 520 14.61 10.35 -11.84
CA GLY A 520 13.87 11.57 -11.48
C GLY A 520 14.65 12.50 -10.55
N GLU A 521 14.01 13.59 -10.10
CA GLU A 521 14.56 14.41 -9.02
C GLU A 521 14.64 13.57 -7.74
N THR A 522 15.87 13.29 -7.30
CA THR A 522 16.11 12.52 -6.09
C THR A 522 15.54 13.29 -4.90
N PRO A 523 14.72 12.65 -4.05
CA PRO A 523 14.24 13.27 -2.83
C PRO A 523 15.41 13.81 -2.01
N LEU A 524 15.25 14.99 -1.41
CA LEU A 524 16.29 15.63 -0.60
C LEU A 524 16.86 14.66 0.45
N LEU A 525 15.97 13.91 1.13
CA LEU A 525 16.34 12.90 2.11
C LEU A 525 17.23 11.80 1.50
N ALA A 526 16.85 11.30 0.31
CA ALA A 526 17.61 10.26 -0.36
C ALA A 526 19.02 10.73 -0.75
N HIS A 527 19.13 11.99 -1.18
CA HIS A 527 20.42 12.61 -1.47
C HIS A 527 21.29 12.79 -0.21
N GLN A 528 20.70 13.24 0.90
CA GLN A 528 21.41 13.37 2.19
C GLN A 528 21.94 12.03 2.69
N VAL A 529 21.13 10.97 2.63
CA VAL A 529 21.52 9.61 3.01
C VAL A 529 22.65 9.10 2.11
N LEU A 530 22.51 9.25 0.79
CA LEU A 530 23.55 8.82 -0.15
C LEU A 530 24.89 9.51 0.12
N ASN A 531 24.89 10.83 0.33
CA ASN A 531 26.11 11.58 0.64
C ASN A 531 26.74 11.12 1.95
N SER A 532 25.93 10.83 2.98
CA SER A 532 26.43 10.32 4.26
C SER A 532 27.09 8.94 4.12
N LEU A 533 26.52 8.06 3.29
CA LEU A 533 27.08 6.74 3.00
C LEU A 533 28.37 6.79 2.19
N ILE A 534 28.42 7.64 1.15
CA ILE A 534 29.65 7.84 0.36
C ILE A 534 30.78 8.32 1.28
N GLN A 535 30.49 9.24 2.20
CA GLN A 535 31.47 9.69 3.18
C GLN A 535 31.91 8.58 4.14
N TYR A 536 31.02 7.66 4.51
CA TYR A 536 31.36 6.52 5.36
C TYR A 536 32.22 5.49 4.64
N GLU A 537 31.91 5.19 3.39
CA GLU A 537 32.66 4.26 2.55
C GLU A 537 34.07 4.79 2.26
N ALA A 538 34.18 6.07 1.87
CA ALA A 538 35.47 6.72 1.62
C ALA A 538 36.39 6.77 2.86
N ARG A 539 35.83 6.68 4.09
CA ARG A 539 36.60 6.67 5.33
C ARG A 539 37.11 5.28 5.72
N ASN A 540 36.42 4.23 5.28
CA ASN A 540 36.75 2.84 5.60
C ASN A 540 37.06 2.08 4.29
N GLU A 541 37.90 2.69 3.46
CA GLU A 541 38.26 2.18 2.14
C GLU A 541 38.81 0.75 2.24
N GLY A 542 38.32 -0.15 1.37
CA GLY A 542 38.70 -1.57 1.38
C GLY A 542 38.04 -2.42 2.47
N CYS A 543 37.48 -1.82 3.53
CA CYS A 543 36.84 -2.54 4.64
C CYS A 543 35.30 -2.47 4.62
N THR A 544 34.72 -1.52 3.86
CA THR A 544 33.27 -1.32 3.79
C THR A 544 32.76 -1.18 2.37
N THR A 545 31.51 -1.58 2.17
CA THR A 545 30.76 -1.27 0.95
C THR A 545 29.44 -0.62 1.33
N ALA A 546 29.03 0.42 0.61
CA ALA A 546 27.79 1.15 0.92
C ALA A 546 26.87 1.26 -0.30
N GLN A 547 25.57 0.99 -0.10
CA GLN A 547 24.54 1.14 -1.13
C GLN A 547 23.29 1.80 -0.57
N SER A 548 22.59 2.58 -1.39
CA SER A 548 21.34 3.24 -1.02
C SER A 548 20.21 2.81 -1.96
N TYR A 549 19.06 2.49 -1.38
CA TYR A 549 17.80 2.22 -2.07
C TYR A 549 16.74 3.19 -1.57
N THR A 550 15.81 3.58 -2.45
CA THR A 550 14.64 4.39 -2.10
C THR A 550 13.38 3.57 -2.34
N SER A 551 12.54 3.43 -1.32
CA SER A 551 11.19 2.88 -1.42
C SER A 551 10.18 4.00 -1.25
N MET A 552 9.37 4.21 -2.28
CA MET A 552 8.20 5.09 -2.26
C MET A 552 6.96 4.18 -2.31
N SER A 553 6.35 3.95 -1.15
CA SER A 553 5.24 3.00 -0.98
C SER A 553 4.31 3.44 0.15
N GLN A 554 3.12 2.84 0.24
CA GLN A 554 2.26 3.03 1.41
C GLN A 554 2.88 2.32 2.63
N PHE A 555 2.80 2.92 3.82
CA PHE A 555 3.34 2.31 5.05
C PHE A 555 2.77 0.92 5.35
N GLN A 556 1.54 0.63 4.91
CA GLN A 556 0.88 -0.66 5.15
C GLN A 556 1.55 -1.84 4.44
N THR A 557 2.24 -1.60 3.33
CA THR A 557 2.87 -2.64 2.47
C THR A 557 4.39 -2.46 2.34
N MET A 558 4.94 -1.37 2.88
CA MET A 558 6.36 -1.05 2.79
C MET A 558 7.28 -2.08 3.47
N HIS A 559 6.76 -2.87 4.43
CA HIS A 559 7.52 -3.98 5.03
C HIS A 559 7.94 -5.02 3.99
N ASP A 560 7.16 -5.23 2.92
CA ASP A 560 7.49 -6.20 1.86
C ASP A 560 8.71 -5.74 1.06
N ASP A 561 8.84 -4.43 0.81
CA ASP A 561 10.03 -3.86 0.17
C ASP A 561 11.27 -4.04 1.05
N ILE A 562 11.14 -3.76 2.35
CA ILE A 562 12.24 -3.90 3.32
C ILE A 562 12.70 -5.35 3.39
N CYS A 563 11.77 -6.29 3.55
CA CYS A 563 12.08 -7.72 3.61
C CYS A 563 12.70 -8.21 2.30
N ARG A 564 12.21 -7.75 1.14
CA ARG A 564 12.81 -8.08 -0.16
C ARG A 564 14.27 -7.68 -0.27
N ILE A 565 14.60 -6.43 0.09
CA ILE A 565 15.99 -5.96 0.06
C ILE A 565 16.84 -6.72 1.09
N ALA A 566 16.27 -7.04 2.26
CA ALA A 566 16.95 -7.87 3.25
C ALA A 566 17.31 -9.26 2.70
N ILE A 567 16.42 -9.89 1.91
CA ILE A 567 16.67 -11.19 1.25
C ILE A 567 17.72 -11.04 0.15
N ASP A 568 17.54 -10.07 -0.76
CA ASP A 568 18.44 -9.85 -1.92
C ASP A 568 19.89 -9.58 -1.47
N LYS A 569 20.05 -8.76 -0.41
CA LYS A 569 21.36 -8.44 0.16
C LYS A 569 21.85 -9.44 1.20
N ARG A 570 21.00 -10.38 1.63
CA ARG A 570 21.26 -11.31 2.73
C ARG A 570 21.71 -10.58 4.00
N ALA A 571 20.91 -9.62 4.44
CA ALA A 571 21.18 -8.85 5.65
C ALA A 571 21.30 -9.79 6.86
N ASN A 572 22.25 -9.52 7.76
CA ASN A 572 22.38 -10.19 9.06
C ASN A 572 21.55 -9.48 10.13
N ILE A 573 21.48 -8.15 10.04
CA ILE A 573 20.67 -7.31 10.91
C ILE A 573 20.02 -6.18 10.13
N LEU A 574 18.77 -5.89 10.48
CA LEU A 574 17.95 -4.81 9.96
C LEU A 574 17.67 -3.81 11.07
N ILE A 575 18.07 -2.55 10.92
CA ILE A 575 17.85 -1.51 11.94
C ILE A 575 16.75 -0.55 11.46
N LEU A 576 15.67 -0.46 12.23
CA LEU A 576 14.53 0.43 12.02
C LEU A 576 14.52 1.56 13.04
N PRO A 577 14.10 2.77 12.69
CA PRO A 577 13.85 3.83 13.64
C PRO A 577 12.54 3.58 14.43
N PHE A 578 12.49 4.08 15.66
CA PHE A 578 11.31 4.02 16.51
C PHE A 578 10.20 4.98 16.03
N HIS A 579 8.94 4.63 16.30
CA HIS A 579 7.78 5.36 15.78
C HIS A 579 7.46 6.67 16.53
N LYS A 580 7.99 6.85 17.74
CA LYS A 580 7.85 8.08 18.54
C LYS A 580 9.09 8.95 18.38
N LYS A 581 8.89 10.26 18.18
CA LYS A 581 9.95 11.26 18.16
C LYS A 581 10.08 11.99 19.49
N TRP A 582 11.30 12.40 19.80
CA TRP A 582 11.63 13.17 21.00
C TRP A 582 11.90 14.63 20.65
N ALA A 583 11.20 15.54 21.34
CA ALA A 583 11.56 16.95 21.33
C ALA A 583 12.82 17.20 22.17
N ILE A 584 13.49 18.33 21.93
CA ILE A 584 14.63 18.80 22.73
C ILE A 584 14.28 18.93 24.23
N SER A 585 12.99 19.16 24.55
CA SER A 585 12.48 19.24 25.92
C SER A 585 12.45 17.90 26.67
N GLY A 586 12.74 16.78 26.00
CA GLY A 586 12.62 15.43 26.56
C GLY A 586 11.17 14.90 26.60
N LYS A 587 10.22 15.61 25.96
CA LYS A 587 8.85 15.12 25.74
C LYS A 587 8.71 14.47 24.36
N ILE A 588 7.72 13.61 24.21
CA ILE A 588 7.36 13.02 22.92
C ILE A 588 6.73 14.12 22.04
N GLU A 589 7.31 14.36 20.87
CA GLU A 589 6.87 15.41 19.93
C GLU A 589 5.77 14.91 18.99
N SER A 590 5.97 13.71 18.44
CA SER A 590 5.04 13.10 17.49
C SER A 590 5.09 11.58 17.58
N THR A 591 3.95 10.95 17.33
CA THR A 591 3.77 9.50 17.32
C THR A 591 3.11 9.09 16.01
N SER A 592 3.77 8.20 15.26
CA SER A 592 3.22 7.71 13.98
C SER A 592 2.74 6.27 14.11
N SER A 593 1.42 6.08 14.23
CA SER A 593 0.81 4.74 14.22
C SER A 593 1.11 3.93 12.95
N PRO A 594 1.15 4.52 11.73
CA PRO A 594 1.58 3.79 10.53
C PRO A 594 3.00 3.21 10.63
N ILE A 595 3.94 3.94 11.22
CA ILE A 595 5.33 3.47 11.40
C ILE A 595 5.39 2.38 12.47
N GLN A 596 4.58 2.47 13.53
CA GLN A 596 4.50 1.40 14.53
C GLN A 596 4.03 0.08 13.88
N ASN A 597 2.96 0.12 13.08
CA ASN A 597 2.46 -1.04 12.35
C ASN A 597 3.51 -1.59 11.36
N LEU A 598 4.25 -0.71 10.67
CA LEU A 598 5.36 -1.10 9.81
C LEU A 598 6.42 -1.87 10.60
N ASN A 599 6.87 -1.35 11.74
CA ASN A 599 7.88 -1.98 12.59
C ASN A 599 7.43 -3.36 13.07
N ILE A 600 6.18 -3.49 13.53
CA ILE A 600 5.60 -4.78 13.94
C ILE A 600 5.58 -5.78 12.77
N ASN A 601 5.15 -5.35 11.58
CA ASN A 601 5.12 -6.21 10.41
C ASN A 601 6.52 -6.68 9.99
N VAL A 602 7.53 -5.80 10.06
CA VAL A 602 8.92 -6.15 9.78
C VAL A 602 9.46 -7.13 10.83
N LEU A 603 9.23 -6.90 12.12
CA LEU A 603 9.64 -7.83 13.19
C LEU A 603 9.08 -9.24 12.99
N ASN A 604 7.86 -9.34 12.47
CA ASN A 604 7.19 -10.62 12.24
C ASN A 604 7.63 -11.33 10.95
N LYS A 605 8.16 -10.61 9.97
CA LYS A 605 8.43 -11.12 8.60
C LYS A 605 9.90 -11.09 8.17
N ALA A 606 10.77 -10.37 8.88
CA ALA A 606 12.14 -10.16 8.46
C ALA A 606 12.93 -11.49 8.36
N PRO A 607 13.75 -11.66 7.31
CA PRO A 607 14.58 -12.86 7.10
C PRO A 607 15.86 -12.87 7.96
N CYS A 608 16.01 -11.90 8.88
CA CYS A 608 17.22 -11.64 9.65
C CYS A 608 16.87 -11.02 11.02
N SER A 609 17.87 -10.82 11.88
CA SER A 609 17.67 -10.16 13.17
C SER A 609 17.25 -8.70 12.97
N VAL A 610 16.37 -8.19 13.82
CA VAL A 610 15.80 -6.84 13.67
C VAL A 610 16.14 -6.00 14.91
N GLY A 611 16.71 -4.83 14.70
CA GLY A 611 16.94 -3.81 15.72
C GLY A 611 15.95 -2.66 15.57
N ILE A 612 15.32 -2.21 16.67
CA ILE A 612 14.57 -0.96 16.71
C ILE A 612 15.38 0.07 17.50
N LEU A 613 15.70 1.18 16.83
CA LEU A 613 16.49 2.27 17.36
C LEU A 613 15.59 3.38 17.89
N ILE A 614 15.64 3.58 19.20
CA ILE A 614 15.08 4.75 19.88
C ILE A 614 16.14 5.85 19.84
N ASP A 615 15.90 6.84 18.99
CA ASP A 615 16.81 7.97 18.80
C ASP A 615 16.64 9.03 19.91
N ARG A 616 17.67 9.18 20.76
CA ARG A 616 17.80 10.27 21.74
C ARG A 616 18.98 11.21 21.41
N GLY A 617 19.53 11.14 20.20
CA GLY A 617 20.68 11.93 19.74
C GLY A 617 20.46 13.44 19.81
N ILE A 618 19.22 13.89 19.59
CA ILE A 618 18.85 15.31 19.70
C ILE A 618 18.99 15.84 21.14
N LEU A 619 18.85 14.99 22.16
CA LEU A 619 18.94 15.33 23.59
C LEU A 619 20.38 15.38 24.11
N THR A 620 21.30 14.69 23.45
CA THR A 620 22.72 14.64 23.83
C THR A 620 23.57 15.69 23.14
N GLY A 621 23.03 16.36 22.12
CA GLY A 621 23.79 17.01 21.05
C GLY A 621 24.54 15.93 20.27
N PHE A 622 24.47 15.93 18.94
CA PHE A 622 25.06 14.86 18.12
C PHE A 622 26.58 14.71 18.39
N LYS A 623 26.95 13.92 19.39
CA LYS A 623 28.32 13.55 19.70
C LYS A 623 28.70 12.50 18.70
N SER A 624 29.27 12.94 17.58
CA SER A 624 29.93 11.99 16.68
C SER A 624 31.07 11.36 17.47
N VAL A 625 31.12 10.02 17.45
CA VAL A 625 32.22 9.19 17.98
C VAL A 625 33.57 9.67 17.41
N ARG A 626 33.51 10.38 16.29
CA ARG A 626 34.63 10.85 15.49
C ARG A 626 35.18 12.21 15.90
N THR A 627 34.33 13.23 16.05
CA THR A 627 34.78 14.62 16.32
C THR A 627 34.95 14.92 17.80
N SER A 628 34.33 14.14 18.69
CA SER A 628 34.52 14.30 20.12
C SER A 628 35.83 13.63 20.56
N LYS A 629 36.62 14.30 21.42
CA LYS A 629 37.73 13.67 22.16
C LYS A 629 37.26 12.67 23.22
N LEU A 630 35.95 12.44 23.32
CA LEU A 630 35.32 11.70 24.41
C LEU A 630 35.12 10.24 24.01
N LYS A 631 35.27 9.35 24.99
CA LYS A 631 35.02 7.92 24.89
C LYS A 631 33.53 7.67 24.65
N PHE A 632 33.20 6.71 23.76
CA PHE A 632 31.82 6.32 23.50
C PHE A 632 31.44 5.12 24.37
N HIS A 633 30.52 5.33 25.31
CA HIS A 633 30.12 4.31 26.28
C HIS A 633 28.89 3.54 25.78
N VAL A 634 29.04 2.23 25.66
CA VAL A 634 28.00 1.30 25.22
C VAL A 634 27.68 0.35 26.37
N ALA A 635 26.41 0.24 26.75
CA ALA A 635 25.94 -0.75 27.73
C ALA A 635 25.13 -1.85 27.04
N VAL A 636 25.22 -3.07 27.56
CA VAL A 636 24.35 -4.19 27.18
C VAL A 636 23.65 -4.66 28.44
N LEU A 637 22.32 -4.66 28.41
CA LEU A 637 21.50 -5.24 29.47
C LEU A 637 21.21 -6.70 29.10
N PHE A 638 21.60 -7.62 29.97
CA PHE A 638 21.45 -9.05 29.75
C PHE A 638 20.64 -9.67 30.88
N LEU A 639 19.38 -10.06 30.62
CA LEU A 639 18.54 -10.81 31.56
C LEU A 639 18.57 -12.32 31.30
N SER A 640 18.92 -12.75 30.07
CA SER A 640 18.88 -14.11 29.52
C SER A 640 17.81 -14.24 28.43
N GLY A 641 18.20 -14.81 27.28
CA GLY A 641 17.32 -15.00 26.14
C GLY A 641 18.06 -15.05 24.80
N SER A 642 17.40 -15.57 23.77
CA SER A 642 17.93 -15.59 22.40
C SER A 642 18.21 -14.19 21.85
N ASP A 643 17.35 -13.22 22.20
CA ASP A 643 17.46 -11.84 21.77
C ASP A 643 18.62 -11.12 22.46
N ASP A 644 18.81 -11.36 23.77
CA ASP A 644 19.94 -10.85 24.55
C ASP A 644 21.27 -11.41 24.04
N LEU A 645 21.33 -12.68 23.66
CA LEU A 645 22.52 -13.30 23.05
C LEU A 645 22.86 -12.65 21.70
N GLU A 646 21.85 -12.31 20.90
CA GLU A 646 22.05 -11.58 19.66
C GLU A 646 22.55 -10.14 19.90
N ALA A 647 21.98 -9.45 20.90
CA ALA A 647 22.43 -8.13 21.32
C ALA A 647 23.88 -8.14 21.83
N LEU A 648 24.24 -9.16 22.63
CA LEU A 648 25.59 -9.39 23.13
C LEU A 648 26.56 -9.61 21.97
N ALA A 649 26.22 -10.47 21.00
CA ALA A 649 27.05 -10.73 19.83
C ALA A 649 27.29 -9.45 19.01
N TYR A 650 26.25 -8.60 18.84
CA TYR A 650 26.39 -7.33 18.13
C TYR A 650 27.25 -6.32 18.88
N SER A 651 27.05 -6.18 20.20
CA SER A 651 27.87 -5.30 21.05
C SER A 651 29.34 -5.70 21.07
N PHE A 652 29.62 -7.00 20.99
CA PHE A 652 30.98 -7.50 21.05
C PHE A 652 31.80 -7.03 19.85
N ARG A 653 31.13 -6.96 18.70
CA ARG A 653 31.70 -6.35 17.50
C ARG A 653 32.02 -4.87 17.72
N MET A 654 31.14 -4.13 18.40
CA MET A 654 31.39 -2.72 18.73
C MET A 654 32.57 -2.53 19.67
N GLY A 655 32.76 -3.44 20.64
CA GLY A 655 33.87 -3.40 21.59
C GLY A 655 35.27 -3.55 20.97
N LYS A 656 35.36 -3.97 19.70
CA LYS A 656 36.62 -3.97 18.95
C LYS A 656 37.09 -2.56 18.61
N HIS A 657 36.17 -1.62 18.43
CA HIS A 657 36.48 -0.23 18.06
C HIS A 657 37.27 0.50 19.16
N GLU A 658 38.41 1.11 18.80
CA GLU A 658 39.37 1.74 19.76
C GLU A 658 38.73 2.72 20.74
N ARG A 659 37.68 3.42 20.30
CA ARG A 659 36.99 4.47 21.08
C ARG A 659 35.75 4.01 21.85
N VAL A 660 35.38 2.74 21.74
CA VAL A 660 34.19 2.18 22.39
C VAL A 660 34.59 1.54 23.71
N HIS A 661 33.95 1.96 24.80
CA HIS A 661 33.97 1.28 26.08
C HIS A 661 32.66 0.52 26.25
N LEU A 662 32.74 -0.80 26.33
CA LEU A 662 31.59 -1.69 26.41
C LEU A 662 31.41 -2.16 27.86
N THR A 663 30.21 -1.98 28.42
CA THR A 663 29.84 -2.52 29.73
C THR A 663 28.73 -3.55 29.56
N ILE A 664 29.01 -4.80 29.93
CA ILE A 664 28.02 -5.88 29.94
C ILE A 664 27.42 -5.93 31.34
N ILE A 665 26.13 -5.57 31.48
CA ILE A 665 25.40 -5.55 32.73
C ILE A 665 24.47 -6.76 32.75
N ARG A 666 24.86 -7.78 33.51
CA ARG A 666 24.06 -8.98 33.72
C ARG A 666 23.12 -8.78 34.90
N LEU A 667 21.83 -8.89 34.64
CA LEU A 667 20.75 -8.76 35.61
C LEU A 667 20.31 -10.16 36.04
N LEU A 668 20.57 -10.51 37.30
CA LEU A 668 20.27 -11.81 37.87
C LEU A 668 19.09 -11.71 38.84
N VAL A 669 18.23 -12.71 38.82
CA VAL A 669 17.14 -12.86 39.80
C VAL A 669 17.70 -13.51 41.07
N SER A 670 17.36 -12.97 42.24
CA SER A 670 17.69 -13.63 43.51
C SER A 670 16.97 -14.98 43.62
N GLY A 671 17.74 -16.08 43.67
CA GLY A 671 17.23 -17.43 43.94
C GLY A 671 17.05 -18.37 42.72
N ASP A 672 17.40 -17.94 41.50
CA ASP A 672 17.18 -18.73 40.27
C ASP A 672 18.46 -19.36 39.67
N GLU A 673 19.48 -19.68 40.49
CA GLU A 673 20.84 -20.01 39.99
C GLU A 673 20.98 -21.35 39.23
N ASN A 674 19.94 -22.20 39.16
CA ASN A 674 20.05 -23.61 38.74
C ASN A 674 19.38 -23.98 37.41
N SER A 675 18.90 -23.03 36.61
CA SER A 675 18.29 -23.34 35.32
C SER A 675 19.32 -23.80 34.27
N LYS A 676 18.92 -24.71 33.36
CA LYS A 676 19.80 -25.20 32.27
C LYS A 676 20.22 -24.08 31.30
N ASP A 677 19.39 -23.06 31.17
CA ASP A 677 19.63 -21.93 30.29
C ASP A 677 20.67 -20.96 30.90
N ILE A 678 20.65 -20.76 32.22
CA ILE A 678 21.71 -19.99 32.93
C ILE A 678 23.08 -20.65 32.77
N LYS A 679 23.16 -21.98 32.77
CA LYS A 679 24.43 -22.70 32.51
C LYS A 679 24.94 -22.48 31.08
N PHE A 680 24.03 -22.44 30.09
CA PHE A 680 24.40 -22.15 28.71
C PHE A 680 24.89 -20.71 28.56
N ASP A 681 24.16 -19.75 29.14
CA ASP A 681 24.54 -18.33 29.12
C ASP A 681 25.85 -18.08 29.86
N ASN A 682 26.09 -18.77 30.98
CA ASN A 682 27.37 -18.74 31.70
C ASN A 682 28.53 -19.17 30.79
N ASN A 683 28.36 -20.23 30.00
CA ASN A 683 29.40 -20.70 29.10
C ASN A 683 29.70 -19.67 28.01
N VAL A 684 28.66 -19.09 27.41
CA VAL A 684 28.81 -18.07 26.36
C VAL A 684 29.49 -16.81 26.89
N ILE A 685 29.02 -16.29 28.04
CA ILE A 685 29.63 -15.13 28.70
C ILE A 685 31.07 -15.42 29.12
N HIS A 686 31.35 -16.63 29.61
CA HIS A 686 32.70 -17.04 29.98
C HIS A 686 33.63 -17.10 28.77
N GLU A 687 33.18 -17.69 27.65
CA GLU A 687 33.93 -17.72 26.39
C GLU A 687 34.26 -16.29 25.93
N TYR A 688 33.29 -15.38 25.98
CA TYR A 688 33.52 -13.97 25.65
C TYR A 688 34.47 -13.27 26.62
N ARG A 689 34.35 -13.51 27.93
CA ARG A 689 35.29 -12.95 28.92
C ARG A 689 36.70 -13.45 28.67
N GLN A 690 36.86 -14.74 28.35
CA GLN A 690 38.16 -15.34 28.08
C GLN A 690 38.79 -14.76 26.80
N ALA A 691 38.01 -14.57 25.75
CA ALA A 691 38.47 -13.95 24.50
C ALA A 691 38.94 -12.49 24.67
N ASN A 692 38.56 -11.81 25.76
CA ASN A 692 38.82 -10.39 25.99
C ASN A 692 39.51 -10.09 27.32
N LYS A 693 40.17 -11.08 27.91
CA LYS A 693 40.81 -10.96 29.22
C LYS A 693 41.83 -9.81 29.30
N GLU A 694 42.40 -9.40 28.15
CA GLU A 694 43.40 -8.34 28.03
C GLU A 694 42.83 -7.00 27.51
N ASN A 695 41.50 -6.90 27.29
CA ASN A 695 40.88 -5.69 26.74
C ASN A 695 40.24 -4.84 27.85
N ASP A 696 41.00 -3.87 28.38
CA ASP A 696 40.56 -2.95 29.44
C ASP A 696 39.34 -2.07 29.06
N ARG A 697 38.92 -2.08 27.79
CA ARG A 697 37.74 -1.36 27.31
C ARG A 697 36.43 -2.09 27.58
N ILE A 698 36.48 -3.38 27.92
CA ILE A 698 35.30 -4.20 28.16
C ILE A 698 35.16 -4.45 29.67
N THR A 699 34.11 -3.89 30.26
CA THR A 699 33.77 -4.11 31.68
C THR A 699 32.58 -5.03 31.80
N TYR A 700 32.56 -5.83 32.86
CA TYR A 700 31.49 -6.76 33.14
C TYR A 700 30.97 -6.54 34.56
N GLU A 701 29.67 -6.34 34.69
CA GLU A 701 28.98 -6.08 35.96
C GLU A 701 27.84 -7.07 36.15
N GLU A 702 27.75 -7.68 37.33
CA GLU A 702 26.61 -8.50 37.75
C GLU A 702 25.79 -7.74 38.79
N ARG A 703 24.48 -7.73 38.60
CA ARG A 703 23.52 -7.12 39.53
C ARG A 703 22.44 -8.12 39.86
N VAL A 704 22.33 -8.44 41.14
CA VAL A 704 21.26 -9.27 41.66
C VAL A 704 20.10 -8.37 42.04
N LEU A 705 18.92 -8.62 41.48
CA LEU A 705 17.69 -7.87 41.70
C LEU A 705 16.62 -8.77 42.34
N THR A 706 15.81 -8.20 43.22
CA THR A 706 14.75 -8.90 43.96
C THR A 706 13.40 -8.85 43.25
N ASP A 707 13.07 -7.70 42.64
CA ASP A 707 11.76 -7.42 42.03
C ASP A 707 11.86 -6.38 40.90
N GLY A 708 10.76 -6.18 40.18
CA GLY A 708 10.65 -5.18 39.11
C GLY A 708 10.80 -3.73 39.58
N LEU A 709 10.49 -3.44 40.85
CA LEU A 709 10.72 -2.12 41.45
C LEU A 709 12.22 -1.83 41.57
N CYS A 710 13.01 -2.79 42.06
CA CYS A 710 14.47 -2.67 42.13
C CYS A 710 15.07 -2.47 40.74
N LEU A 711 14.57 -3.19 39.74
CA LEU A 711 14.95 -2.99 38.33
C LEU A 711 14.70 -1.54 37.88
N SER A 712 13.51 -0.99 38.16
CA SER A 712 13.16 0.38 37.77
C SER A 712 13.99 1.46 38.44
N SER A 713 14.28 1.27 39.72
CA SER A 713 15.17 2.16 40.47
C SER A 713 16.59 2.09 39.90
N TYR A 714 17.10 0.89 39.59
CA TYR A 714 18.44 0.71 39.03
C TYR A 714 18.58 1.37 37.65
N MET A 715 17.60 1.18 36.77
CA MET A 715 17.61 1.79 35.45
C MET A 715 17.61 3.32 35.53
N SER A 716 16.87 3.88 36.48
CA SER A 716 16.76 5.32 36.66
C SER A 716 18.04 5.98 37.19
N SER A 717 18.82 5.29 38.02
CA SER A 717 20.02 5.87 38.65
C SER A 717 21.31 5.64 37.88
N ASN A 718 21.46 4.51 37.16
CA ASN A 718 22.77 4.06 36.68
C ASN A 718 22.98 4.14 35.16
N LEU A 719 21.98 4.55 34.39
CA LEU A 719 22.05 4.56 32.92
C LEU A 719 22.39 5.92 32.29
N GLU A 720 22.58 6.97 33.09
CA GLU A 720 22.77 8.34 32.58
C GLU A 720 24.10 8.57 31.85
N HIS A 721 25.14 7.76 32.14
CA HIS A 721 26.49 7.95 31.61
C HIS A 721 26.74 7.27 30.25
N TYR A 722 25.81 6.43 29.79
CA TYR A 722 25.96 5.70 28.53
C TYR A 722 25.48 6.53 27.32
N ASN A 723 26.06 6.26 26.16
CA ASN A 723 25.64 6.88 24.90
C ASN A 723 24.70 5.97 24.10
N LEU A 724 24.90 4.67 24.17
CA LEU A 724 24.09 3.64 23.53
C LEU A 724 23.83 2.49 24.50
N ILE A 725 22.59 2.02 24.55
CA ILE A 725 22.19 0.85 25.35
C ILE A 725 21.60 -0.19 24.40
N LEU A 726 22.10 -1.43 24.47
CA LEU A 726 21.57 -2.58 23.74
C LEU A 726 20.80 -3.48 24.69
N VAL A 727 19.65 -3.98 24.23
CA VAL A 727 18.80 -4.89 25.01
C VAL A 727 18.06 -5.84 24.05
N GLY A 728 17.79 -7.07 24.48
CA GLY A 728 16.89 -7.95 23.76
C GLY A 728 15.44 -7.45 23.79
N LYS A 729 14.62 -7.85 22.82
CA LYS A 729 13.18 -7.54 22.81
C LYS A 729 12.43 -8.51 23.73
N THR A 730 12.60 -9.80 23.49
CA THR A 730 11.93 -10.87 24.24
C THR A 730 12.90 -11.49 25.25
N HIS A 731 12.41 -11.62 26.47
CA HIS A 731 13.12 -12.23 27.57
C HIS A 731 12.29 -13.42 28.04
N GLN A 732 12.94 -14.41 28.66
CA GLN A 732 12.20 -15.50 29.30
C GLN A 732 11.27 -14.95 30.41
N ASP A 733 10.22 -15.71 30.74
CA ASP A 733 9.31 -15.37 31.83
C ASP A 733 10.11 -15.24 33.14
N SER A 734 10.47 -14.01 33.48
CA SER A 734 11.25 -13.71 34.67
C SER A 734 10.38 -12.97 35.68
N PRO A 735 10.54 -13.26 36.98
CA PRO A 735 9.81 -12.55 38.03
C PRO A 735 10.16 -11.05 38.08
N LEU A 736 11.28 -10.62 37.46
CA LEU A 736 11.66 -9.21 37.34
C LEU A 736 10.74 -8.43 36.39
N LEU A 737 10.16 -9.10 35.41
CA LEU A 737 9.29 -8.49 34.39
C LEU A 737 7.79 -8.68 34.68
N GLN A 738 7.48 -9.45 35.74
CA GLN A 738 6.11 -9.73 36.15
C GLN A 738 5.41 -8.44 36.63
N GLY A 739 4.21 -8.18 36.12
CA GLY A 739 3.46 -6.93 36.38
C GLY A 739 3.88 -5.73 35.52
N LEU A 740 5.15 -5.65 35.09
CA LEU A 740 5.61 -4.60 34.17
C LEU A 740 5.09 -4.81 32.73
N GLY A 741 4.87 -6.07 32.34
CA GLY A 741 4.33 -6.41 31.01
C GLY A 741 2.88 -5.94 30.76
N GLU A 742 2.08 -5.73 31.81
CA GLU A 742 0.69 -5.24 31.69
C GLU A 742 0.62 -3.76 31.26
N TRP A 743 1.72 -3.03 31.42
CA TRP A 743 1.83 -1.60 31.14
C TRP A 743 2.58 -1.31 29.83
N ASN A 744 2.78 -2.32 28.98
CA ASN A 744 3.53 -2.18 27.74
C ASN A 744 2.75 -1.38 26.69
N GLU A 745 3.15 -0.14 26.45
CA GLU A 745 2.54 0.75 25.45
C GLU A 745 3.01 0.43 24.02
N CYS A 746 4.26 -0.04 23.89
CA CYS A 746 4.95 -0.21 22.61
C CYS A 746 5.33 -1.69 22.39
N PRO A 747 4.42 -2.53 21.86
CA PRO A 747 4.66 -3.97 21.74
C PRO A 747 5.87 -4.34 20.86
N GLU A 748 6.29 -3.46 19.95
CA GLU A 748 7.47 -3.66 19.13
C GLU A 748 8.80 -3.65 19.92
N LEU A 749 8.84 -3.04 21.11
CA LEU A 749 10.04 -2.91 21.94
C LEU A 749 10.17 -3.99 23.03
N GLY A 750 9.09 -4.68 23.37
CA GLY A 750 9.05 -5.55 24.56
C GLY A 750 9.16 -4.78 25.88
N VAL A 751 9.09 -5.47 27.00
CA VAL A 751 8.94 -4.84 28.34
C VAL A 751 10.12 -3.94 28.70
N MET A 752 11.35 -4.44 28.55
CA MET A 752 12.58 -3.68 28.84
C MET A 752 12.77 -2.49 27.89
N GLY A 753 12.50 -2.71 26.61
CA GLY A 753 12.62 -1.67 25.60
C GLY A 753 11.60 -0.55 25.80
N ASP A 754 10.35 -0.87 26.14
CA ASP A 754 9.28 0.11 26.42
C ASP A 754 9.61 0.94 27.68
N MET A 755 10.11 0.28 28.72
CA MET A 755 10.61 0.96 29.93
C MET A 755 11.76 1.92 29.64
N LEU A 756 12.70 1.52 28.78
CA LEU A 756 13.79 2.38 28.30
C LEU A 756 13.33 3.46 27.33
N ALA A 757 12.21 3.28 26.64
CA ALA A 757 11.58 4.28 25.78
C ALA A 757 10.69 5.25 26.56
N SER A 758 10.48 5.01 27.86
CA SER A 758 9.61 5.83 28.68
C SER A 758 10.16 7.26 28.84
N PRO A 759 9.31 8.31 28.76
CA PRO A 759 9.69 9.69 29.05
C PRO A 759 10.01 9.93 30.53
N TYR A 760 9.58 9.03 31.42
CA TYR A 760 9.88 9.13 32.85
C TYR A 760 11.35 8.77 33.16
N LEU A 761 12.00 8.02 32.28
CA LEU A 761 13.40 7.67 32.41
C LEU A 761 14.28 8.81 31.88
N LYS A 762 15.02 9.48 32.79
CA LYS A 762 15.88 10.66 32.50
C LYS A 762 17.16 10.32 31.70
N THR A 763 17.24 9.16 31.06
CA THR A 763 18.40 8.76 30.26
C THR A 763 18.48 9.57 28.98
N LYS A 764 19.70 9.96 28.59
CA LYS A 764 19.95 10.60 27.28
C LYS A 764 20.52 9.63 26.25
N ALA A 765 20.80 8.39 26.65
CA ALA A 765 21.32 7.36 25.79
C ALA A 765 20.32 6.96 24.70
N SER A 766 20.77 6.77 23.47
CA SER A 766 19.97 6.07 22.45
C SER A 766 19.88 4.59 22.82
N VAL A 767 18.78 3.94 22.46
CA VAL A 767 18.52 2.54 22.84
C VAL A 767 18.27 1.72 21.57
N LEU A 768 18.97 0.59 21.45
CA LEU A 768 18.79 -0.36 20.36
C LEU A 768 18.22 -1.66 20.91
N VAL A 769 16.94 -1.90 20.63
CA VAL A 769 16.24 -3.13 21.03
C VAL A 769 16.40 -4.16 19.91
N ILE A 770 16.92 -5.34 20.20
CA ILE A 770 17.24 -6.36 19.19
C ILE A 770 16.35 -7.58 19.36
N GLN A 771 15.76 -8.06 18.27
CA GLN A 771 15.08 -9.34 18.16
C GLN A 771 15.91 -10.27 17.26
N GLN A 772 16.21 -11.47 17.75
CA GLN A 772 16.90 -12.49 16.98
C GLN A 772 15.97 -13.10 15.91
N HIS A 773 16.52 -13.45 14.75
CA HIS A 773 15.76 -14.17 13.72
C HIS A 773 15.33 -15.57 14.19
N GLU A 774 14.03 -15.82 14.16
CA GLU A 774 13.43 -17.14 14.37
C GLU A 774 13.19 -17.87 13.04
N LEU A 775 13.69 -19.11 12.93
CA LEU A 775 13.41 -19.98 11.80
C LEU A 775 11.94 -20.40 11.81
N ARG A 776 11.12 -19.77 10.98
CA ARG A 776 9.68 -20.07 10.90
C ARG A 776 9.44 -21.32 10.04
N GLY A 777 9.36 -22.48 10.71
CA GLY A 777 9.00 -23.75 10.08
C GLY A 777 8.34 -24.70 11.08
N LYS A 778 7.08 -25.07 10.83
CA LYS A 778 6.27 -26.03 11.61
C LYS A 778 6.81 -27.47 11.68
N LEU A 779 8.10 -27.71 11.38
CA LEU A 779 8.66 -29.06 11.20
C LEU A 779 10.04 -29.32 11.83
N LEU A 780 10.62 -28.38 12.61
CA LEU A 780 11.94 -28.58 13.24
C LEU A 780 11.94 -28.63 14.78
N SER A 781 10.78 -28.59 15.45
CA SER A 781 10.73 -28.76 16.91
C SER A 781 11.03 -30.19 17.38
N LYS A 782 11.00 -31.19 16.48
CA LYS A 782 11.37 -32.59 16.78
C LYS A 782 12.89 -32.85 16.70
N ASN A 783 13.63 -32.16 15.82
CA ASN A 783 15.06 -32.44 15.61
C ASN A 783 15.99 -31.60 16.49
N MET A 784 15.56 -30.43 16.98
CA MET A 784 16.40 -29.60 17.87
C MET A 784 16.59 -30.19 19.28
N ARG A 785 15.74 -31.13 19.74
CA ARG A 785 16.01 -31.85 21.00
C ARG A 785 17.21 -32.79 20.91
N PHE A 786 17.56 -33.26 19.71
CA PHE A 786 18.62 -34.25 19.53
C PHE A 786 20.03 -33.64 19.55
N LEU A 787 20.20 -32.43 19.01
CA LEU A 787 21.50 -31.75 18.94
C LEU A 787 21.94 -31.11 20.27
N ARG A 788 21.00 -30.85 21.19
CA ARG A 788 21.31 -30.35 22.55
C ARG A 788 22.00 -31.40 23.44
N SER A 789 22.08 -32.66 23.01
CA SER A 789 22.60 -33.78 23.83
C SER A 789 24.09 -34.14 23.63
N LYS A 790 24.77 -33.60 22.60
CA LYS A 790 26.08 -34.11 22.18
C LYS A 790 27.31 -33.32 22.64
N SER A 791 27.17 -32.21 23.37
CA SER A 791 28.32 -31.34 23.72
C SER A 791 28.64 -31.23 25.23
N SER A 792 28.15 -32.13 26.10
CA SER A 792 28.42 -32.05 27.54
C SER A 792 29.32 -33.18 28.07
N SER A 793 30.61 -32.92 28.14
CA SER A 793 31.59 -33.51 29.08
C SER A 793 32.82 -32.59 29.03
N MET A 794 33.47 -32.10 30.08
CA MET A 794 33.65 -32.45 31.49
C MET A 794 34.35 -31.20 32.12
N TYR A 795 34.56 -31.18 33.46
CA TYR A 795 35.50 -30.34 34.26
C TYR A 795 34.90 -29.33 35.27
N PRO A 796 35.60 -29.10 36.41
CA PRO A 796 35.01 -28.79 37.71
C PRO A 796 35.05 -27.31 38.13
N GLU A 797 34.22 -26.97 39.11
CA GLU A 797 33.97 -25.64 39.68
C GLU A 797 35.13 -25.11 40.56
N LEU A 798 35.36 -23.79 40.54
CA LEU A 798 36.16 -23.01 41.50
C LEU A 798 35.50 -21.64 41.77
N PRO A 799 35.80 -20.96 42.90
CA PRO A 799 34.81 -20.16 43.63
C PRO A 799 34.71 -18.70 43.17
N THR A 800 33.47 -18.20 43.13
CA THR A 800 33.06 -16.81 42.88
C THR A 800 33.15 -15.94 44.15
N LYS A 801 33.58 -14.68 43.98
CA LYS A 801 33.64 -13.67 45.05
C LYS A 801 32.42 -12.75 44.95
N ILE A 802 31.47 -12.94 45.85
CA ILE A 802 30.23 -12.13 45.95
C ILE A 802 30.55 -10.85 46.71
N ILE A 803 30.20 -9.68 46.15
CA ILE A 803 30.24 -8.40 46.86
C ILE A 803 28.79 -7.96 47.08
N CYS A 804 28.29 -8.15 48.30
CA CYS A 804 27.04 -7.55 48.77
C CYS A 804 27.35 -6.16 49.34
N GLN A 805 26.79 -5.10 48.74
CA GLN A 805 26.70 -3.80 49.41
C GLN A 805 25.25 -3.59 49.87
N GLY A 806 25.05 -3.63 51.19
CA GLY A 806 23.80 -3.30 51.84
C GLY A 806 23.62 -1.79 51.91
N VAL A 807 22.50 -1.31 51.36
CA VAL A 807 22.04 0.08 51.54
C VAL A 807 21.18 0.13 52.80
N LYS A 808 21.57 0.96 53.78
CA LYS A 808 20.78 1.29 54.96
C LYS A 808 19.58 2.13 54.55
N THR A 809 18.38 1.69 54.89
CA THR A 809 17.14 2.45 54.82
C THR A 809 17.00 3.30 56.07
N ASP A 810 17.10 4.63 55.94
CA ASP A 810 16.63 5.56 56.97
C ASP A 810 15.12 5.77 56.82
N SER A 811 14.39 5.42 57.87
CA SER A 811 12.95 5.57 58.02
C SER A 811 12.55 7.04 58.16
N PHE A 812 11.80 7.56 57.20
CA PHE A 812 11.02 8.80 57.37
C PHE A 812 9.53 8.45 57.43
N TYR A 813 8.95 8.66 58.61
CA TYR A 813 7.50 8.69 58.84
C TYR A 813 6.91 9.92 58.13
N ILE A 814 5.91 9.72 57.27
CA ILE A 814 5.05 10.80 56.77
C ILE A 814 3.71 10.71 57.49
N SER A 815 3.42 11.73 58.29
CA SER A 815 2.11 11.99 58.89
C SER A 815 1.09 12.32 57.80
N VAL A 816 -0.01 11.57 57.78
CA VAL A 816 -1.19 11.87 56.98
C VAL A 816 -1.92 13.02 57.65
N ASP A 817 -1.89 14.20 57.03
CA ASP A 817 -2.83 15.27 57.34
C ASP A 817 -3.71 15.51 56.11
N GLY A 818 -5.01 15.24 56.31
CA GLY A 818 -6.03 15.38 55.29
C GLY A 818 -6.58 16.80 55.28
N SER A 819 -6.55 17.44 54.12
CA SER A 819 -7.42 18.58 53.84
C SER A 819 -7.96 18.49 52.43
N ARG A 820 -9.25 18.13 52.38
CA ARG A 820 -10.17 18.34 51.25
C ARG A 820 -10.05 19.77 50.75
N HIS A 821 -9.93 19.98 49.44
CA HIS A 821 -10.67 21.04 48.77
C HIS A 821 -11.01 20.64 47.33
N SER A 822 -12.31 20.63 47.10
CA SER A 822 -13.02 20.68 45.83
C SER A 822 -12.65 21.92 45.01
N TYR A 823 -12.36 21.75 43.72
CA TYR A 823 -13.14 22.26 42.58
C TYR A 823 -12.66 21.60 41.28
#